data_AF-A0A2E7CBQ6-F1
#
_entry.id   AF-A0A2E7CBQ6-F1
#
_cell.length_a   1.000
_cell.length_b   1.000
_cell.length_c   1.000
_cell.angle_alpha   90.00
_cell.angle_beta   90.00
_cell.angle_gamma   90.00
#
_symmetry.space_group_name_H-M   'P 1'
#
loop_
_entity.id
_entity.type
_entity.pdbx_description
1 polymer ?
#
loop_
_entity_poly.entity_id
_entity_poly.type
_entity_poly.pdbx_seq_one_letter_code
_entity_poly.pdbx_strand_id
1 'polypeptide(L)'
;MPFATLGFMFSKALEKEPSFLINIDRMKGMKNAWTLLLVVTAPLVFIYNVFAWAIWSFVIIAQFIAGLIDKGYKLIIVHILDALKWVYTTLQIENWWKVPKWLFLNVFWIPVVLIVKTVWHYTISWGWDIYSTSFKSLKGTYNYSKLKSGFNGGFVALLILGLSIYLSGLFETDIIGLVGAVICSLPILKACGEITSMNHNEEADHKAHGDIVMKSALKYVIISIGAIVTVHLLLWMSILPDYGLTVLGIAVNTNVFLSSIAILCAIVLAFSGAIFPNYLLYNSEEDSIQGSLTSYLKVIKNKGVQLIAASIPGYFWAGFAVIIPALFIYVSISVSDSFKTDFYSNELASNEIEVTEADDDLMALFQSFPSDSVGISDLQNAYENCIDADLKVQQSTFSLNFPNNVINDSKLIFNTDSTTKYTSKLPDRINDQNATIKSLQEKLAALNESKAKKEEYLQQYESENWSFVVQRRPGDSDDEDDWTTKFKDSDKGKWVDKEVEKGSSYQYRIKAKNKKGSSEWTRTITKTIGDDRLSAPSRLVVKNELNFRNKLYWNDNSYNENKFVIERRSKNSDNEWSDWNILDEVASDINTYTDNKVKTNYTYSYRVFCIGMGDESDPSNVATSKPTIAIPSIRDHDANRVSTMLDWWYDFVWTKASAPRNQKSTANGTVPPFKNNEISFKSELLQEISELENKIASIGTSISKEKELLEMYVSLVDYDKSQINLLKIFKHVASLFAIIFVAIFGGLILSVLYTYFAKLYYKTYTLREKDDWYFITLINEAKAENNNQPLLGFTLLLILSLLSTGSALLDKLDILSMII
;
A
#
# COMPACT_ATOMS: atom_id res chain seq x y z
N MET A 1 -10.19 -2.32 51.84
CA MET A 1 -9.60 -2.32 53.20
C MET A 1 -10.63 -2.62 54.29
N PRO A 2 -11.72 -1.84 54.50
CA PRO A 2 -12.69 -2.10 55.58
C PRO A 2 -13.35 -3.50 55.54
N PHE A 3 -13.67 -4.00 54.34
CA PHE A 3 -14.21 -5.36 54.19
C PHE A 3 -13.18 -6.45 54.49
N ALA A 4 -11.89 -6.20 54.23
CA ALA A 4 -10.82 -7.15 54.52
C ALA A 4 -10.60 -7.30 56.02
N THR A 5 -10.58 -6.18 56.75
CA THR A 5 -10.53 -6.20 58.21
C THR A 5 -11.74 -6.91 58.81
N LEU A 6 -12.93 -6.69 58.24
CA LEU A 6 -14.15 -7.38 58.67
C LEU A 6 -14.05 -8.91 58.45
N GLY A 7 -13.56 -9.34 57.28
CA GLY A 7 -13.39 -10.76 56.97
C GLY A 7 -12.36 -11.44 57.87
N PHE A 8 -11.25 -10.75 58.17
CA PHE A 8 -10.27 -11.22 59.15
C PHE A 8 -10.88 -11.39 60.54
N MET A 9 -11.64 -10.39 61.02
CA MET A 9 -12.32 -10.47 62.32
C MET A 9 -13.34 -11.60 62.36
N PHE A 10 -14.17 -11.76 61.32
CA PHE A 10 -15.14 -12.85 61.23
C PHE A 10 -14.49 -14.23 61.24
N SER A 11 -13.36 -14.37 60.56
CA SER A 11 -12.60 -15.62 60.58
C SER A 11 -12.07 -15.96 61.97
N LYS A 12 -11.55 -14.97 62.71
CA LYS A 12 -11.11 -15.17 64.09
C LYS A 12 -12.28 -15.49 65.02
N ALA A 13 -13.42 -14.84 64.84
CA ALA A 13 -14.62 -15.10 65.63
C ALA A 13 -15.24 -16.48 65.37
N LEU A 14 -15.15 -17.00 64.13
CA LEU A 14 -15.73 -18.29 63.73
C LEU A 14 -14.73 -19.46 63.73
N GLU A 15 -13.48 -19.22 64.14
CA GLU A 15 -12.34 -20.15 64.02
C GLU A 15 -12.22 -20.79 62.63
N LYS A 16 -12.55 -20.01 61.58
CA LYS A 16 -12.62 -20.47 60.19
C LYS A 16 -11.94 -19.49 59.25
N GLU A 17 -10.77 -19.87 58.77
CA GLU A 17 -9.98 -19.07 57.84
C GLU A 17 -10.32 -19.38 56.36
N PRO A 18 -10.29 -18.37 55.47
CA PRO A 18 -10.43 -18.59 54.05
C PRO A 18 -9.30 -19.50 53.57
N SER A 19 -9.66 -20.70 53.15
CA SER A 19 -8.69 -21.74 52.79
C SER A 19 -7.87 -21.47 51.50
N PHE A 20 -7.97 -20.26 50.95
CA PHE A 20 -7.28 -19.78 49.75
C PHE A 20 -6.29 -18.64 50.06
N LEU A 21 -6.07 -18.29 51.33
CA LEU A 21 -4.98 -17.39 51.71
C LEU A 21 -3.64 -17.91 51.21
N ILE A 22 -2.84 -17.03 50.62
CA ILE A 22 -1.48 -17.37 50.22
C ILE A 22 -0.58 -17.12 51.42
N ASN A 23 -0.07 -18.21 51.99
CA ASN A 23 0.87 -18.13 53.08
C ASN A 23 2.30 -17.92 52.54
N ILE A 24 2.98 -16.87 52.98
CA ILE A 24 4.33 -16.49 52.54
C ILE A 24 5.34 -17.62 52.83
N ASP A 25 5.04 -18.46 53.83
CA ASP A 25 5.85 -19.63 54.20
C ASP A 25 6.05 -20.63 53.06
N ARG A 26 5.14 -20.70 52.08
CA ARG A 26 5.29 -21.59 50.90
C ARG A 26 6.48 -21.20 50.01
N MET A 27 6.96 -19.96 50.11
CA MET A 27 8.10 -19.47 49.34
C MET A 27 9.46 -19.74 50.01
N LYS A 28 9.47 -20.16 51.29
CA LYS A 28 10.71 -20.45 52.05
C LYS A 28 11.52 -21.63 51.51
N GLY A 29 10.94 -22.47 50.64
CA GLY A 29 11.62 -23.64 50.05
C GLY A 29 12.58 -23.34 48.89
N MET A 30 12.56 -22.13 48.32
CA MET A 30 13.38 -21.78 47.15
C MET A 30 14.76 -21.27 47.57
N LYS A 31 15.78 -22.14 47.58
CA LYS A 31 17.17 -21.73 47.84
C LYS A 31 17.68 -20.84 46.69
N ASN A 32 18.33 -19.72 47.02
CA ASN A 32 19.02 -18.73 46.15
C ASN A 32 18.19 -17.70 45.35
N ALA A 33 16.87 -17.84 45.21
CA ALA A 33 16.00 -16.81 44.58
C ALA A 33 15.05 -16.11 45.57
N TRP A 34 15.07 -16.55 46.84
CA TRP A 34 14.11 -16.18 47.86
C TRP A 34 13.98 -14.67 48.08
N THR A 35 15.10 -13.96 48.22
CA THR A 35 15.08 -12.56 48.65
C THR A 35 14.49 -11.63 47.58
N LEU A 36 14.95 -11.75 46.33
CA LEU A 36 14.50 -10.87 45.23
C LEU A 36 13.08 -11.19 44.81
N LEU A 37 12.72 -12.49 44.76
CA LEU A 37 11.35 -12.91 44.48
C LEU A 37 10.41 -12.43 45.58
N LEU A 38 10.79 -12.52 46.86
CA LEU A 38 9.96 -12.07 47.98
C LEU A 38 9.72 -10.56 47.97
N VAL A 39 10.70 -9.74 47.57
CA VAL A 39 10.49 -8.29 47.42
C VAL A 39 9.40 -7.98 46.38
N VAL A 40 9.32 -8.76 45.29
CA VAL A 40 8.31 -8.58 44.24
C VAL A 40 6.98 -9.25 44.59
N THR A 41 7.02 -10.45 45.18
CA THR A 41 5.82 -11.26 45.43
C THR A 41 5.14 -10.92 46.75
N ALA A 42 5.84 -10.46 47.79
CA ALA A 42 5.23 -10.15 49.08
C ALA A 42 4.19 -9.02 49.00
N PRO A 43 4.41 -7.90 48.28
CA PRO A 43 3.38 -6.90 48.05
C PRO A 43 2.17 -7.47 47.29
N LEU A 44 2.40 -8.32 46.28
CA LEU A 44 1.34 -8.97 45.51
C LEU A 44 0.53 -9.95 46.37
N VAL A 45 1.21 -10.75 47.20
CA VAL A 45 0.59 -11.68 48.15
C VAL A 45 -0.21 -10.91 49.22
N PHE A 46 0.30 -9.77 49.69
CA PHE A 46 -0.43 -8.90 50.59
C PHE A 46 -1.70 -8.36 49.94
N ILE A 47 -1.59 -7.78 48.74
CA ILE A 47 -2.74 -7.28 47.98
C ILE A 47 -3.76 -8.40 47.76
N TYR A 48 -3.31 -9.57 47.31
CA TYR A 48 -4.16 -10.75 47.13
C TYR A 48 -4.87 -11.13 48.43
N ASN A 49 -4.14 -11.22 49.55
CA ASN A 49 -4.71 -11.61 50.83
C ASN A 49 -5.72 -10.56 51.33
N VAL A 50 -5.49 -9.26 51.10
CA VAL A 50 -6.47 -8.20 51.40
C VAL A 50 -7.76 -8.40 50.60
N PHE A 51 -7.67 -8.72 49.31
CA PHE A 51 -8.85 -9.06 48.50
C PHE A 51 -9.51 -10.36 48.97
N ALA A 52 -8.72 -11.38 49.29
CA ALA A 52 -9.20 -12.66 49.79
C ALA A 52 -10.01 -12.50 51.08
N TRP A 53 -9.51 -11.69 52.01
CA TRP A 53 -10.19 -11.33 53.23
C TRP A 53 -11.46 -10.51 52.98
N ALA A 54 -11.43 -9.55 52.06
CA ALA A 54 -12.61 -8.77 51.71
C ALA A 54 -13.71 -9.67 51.13
N ILE A 55 -13.36 -10.59 50.24
CA ILE A 55 -14.28 -11.56 49.65
C ILE A 55 -14.83 -12.51 50.73
N TRP A 56 -13.98 -12.99 51.63
CA TRP A 56 -14.41 -13.85 52.73
C TRP A 56 -15.47 -13.17 53.61
N SER A 57 -15.31 -11.88 53.87
CA SER A 57 -16.31 -11.07 54.57
C SER A 57 -17.68 -11.12 53.90
N PHE A 58 -17.74 -10.92 52.58
CA PHE A 58 -18.99 -11.01 51.83
C PHE A 58 -19.62 -12.40 51.92
N VAL A 59 -18.82 -13.47 51.86
CA VAL A 59 -19.32 -14.84 51.97
C VAL A 59 -19.91 -15.10 53.35
N ILE A 60 -19.25 -14.65 54.42
CA ILE A 60 -19.77 -14.79 55.79
C ILE A 60 -21.04 -13.95 55.98
N ILE A 61 -21.08 -12.71 55.48
CA ILE A 61 -22.28 -11.86 55.52
C ILE A 61 -23.43 -12.53 54.77
N ALA A 62 -23.17 -13.05 53.57
CA ALA A 62 -24.18 -13.74 52.78
C ALA A 62 -24.64 -15.03 53.47
N GLN A 63 -23.75 -15.78 54.11
CA GLN A 63 -24.09 -16.96 54.89
C GLN A 63 -24.92 -16.60 56.14
N PHE A 64 -24.59 -15.49 56.79
CA PHE A 64 -25.35 -14.96 57.92
C PHE A 64 -26.75 -14.51 57.50
N ILE A 65 -26.87 -13.78 56.39
CA ILE A 65 -28.15 -13.37 55.79
C ILE A 65 -28.97 -14.61 55.41
N ALA A 66 -28.38 -15.59 54.73
CA ALA A 66 -29.04 -16.84 54.39
C ALA A 66 -29.51 -17.59 55.66
N GLY A 67 -28.70 -17.61 56.71
CA GLY A 67 -29.05 -18.19 58.01
C GLY A 67 -30.15 -17.43 58.75
N LEU A 68 -30.17 -16.09 58.67
CA LEU A 68 -31.26 -15.26 59.19
C LEU A 68 -32.56 -15.49 58.44
N ILE A 69 -32.47 -15.60 57.12
CA ILE A 69 -33.60 -15.91 56.23
C ILE A 69 -34.16 -17.31 56.55
N ASP A 70 -33.32 -18.33 56.73
CA ASP A 70 -33.73 -19.69 57.14
C ASP A 70 -34.34 -19.73 58.55
N LYS A 71 -33.72 -19.04 59.52
CA LYS A 71 -34.28 -18.91 60.87
C LYS A 71 -35.60 -18.16 60.85
N GLY A 72 -35.71 -17.08 60.07
CA GLY A 72 -36.93 -16.30 59.90
C GLY A 72 -38.04 -17.12 59.25
N TYR A 73 -37.74 -17.92 58.23
CA TYR A 73 -38.68 -18.87 57.65
C TYR A 73 -39.16 -19.90 58.67
N LYS A 74 -38.26 -20.51 59.45
CA LYS A 74 -38.63 -21.47 60.51
C LYS A 74 -39.41 -20.83 61.66
N LEU A 75 -39.10 -19.59 62.01
CA LEU A 75 -39.71 -18.90 63.16
C LEU A 75 -41.02 -18.20 62.82
N ILE A 76 -41.17 -17.70 61.59
CA ILE A 76 -42.33 -16.93 61.14
C ILE A 76 -43.19 -17.80 60.23
N ILE A 77 -42.69 -18.22 59.08
CA ILE A 77 -43.51 -18.93 58.08
C ILE A 77 -43.97 -20.29 58.60
N VAL A 78 -43.06 -21.13 59.13
CA VAL A 78 -43.45 -22.45 59.66
C VAL A 78 -44.39 -22.31 60.86
N HIS A 79 -44.12 -21.39 61.79
CA HIS A 79 -45.02 -21.16 62.93
C HIS A 79 -46.35 -20.51 62.53
N ILE A 80 -46.40 -19.66 61.49
CA ILE A 80 -47.66 -19.16 60.93
C ILE A 80 -48.43 -20.29 60.27
N LEU A 81 -47.77 -21.16 59.51
CA LEU A 81 -48.40 -22.34 58.93
C LEU A 81 -48.94 -23.27 60.04
N ASP A 82 -48.16 -23.53 61.08
CA ASP A 82 -48.57 -24.36 62.21
C ASP A 82 -49.65 -23.69 63.06
N ALA A 83 -49.61 -22.38 63.26
CA ALA A 83 -50.62 -21.59 63.96
C ALA A 83 -51.92 -21.51 63.15
N LEU A 84 -51.87 -21.35 61.83
CA LEU A 84 -53.03 -21.41 60.95
C LEU A 84 -53.65 -22.81 60.95
N LYS A 85 -52.81 -23.86 60.88
CA LYS A 85 -53.24 -25.26 61.04
C LYS A 85 -53.90 -25.45 62.41
N TRP A 86 -53.31 -24.93 63.49
CA TRP A 86 -53.82 -25.03 64.86
C TRP A 86 -55.12 -24.24 65.08
N VAL A 87 -55.22 -22.98 64.63
CA VAL A 87 -56.43 -22.16 64.71
C VAL A 87 -57.58 -22.90 64.02
N TYR A 88 -57.33 -23.45 62.83
CA TYR A 88 -58.34 -24.15 62.05
C TYR A 88 -58.70 -25.54 62.62
N THR A 89 -57.75 -26.25 63.25
CA THR A 89 -58.04 -27.54 63.91
C THR A 89 -58.72 -27.37 65.27
N THR A 90 -58.41 -26.31 66.01
CA THR A 90 -58.90 -26.05 67.40
C THR A 90 -60.26 -25.37 67.44
N LEU A 91 -60.67 -24.64 66.39
CA LEU A 91 -62.05 -24.14 66.26
C LEU A 91 -63.04 -25.33 66.27
N GLN A 92 -63.73 -25.50 67.41
CA GLN A 92 -64.88 -26.40 67.54
C GLN A 92 -66.11 -25.71 66.97
N ILE A 93 -66.37 -25.93 65.69
CA ILE A 93 -67.59 -25.49 65.02
C ILE A 93 -68.46 -26.73 64.77
N GLU A 94 -69.77 -26.61 65.01
CA GLU A 94 -70.78 -27.67 65.08
C GLU A 94 -70.74 -28.71 63.94
N ASN A 95 -71.38 -29.87 64.17
CA ASN A 95 -71.33 -31.10 63.37
C ASN A 95 -71.43 -30.96 61.83
N TRP A 96 -72.06 -29.90 61.29
CA TRP A 96 -72.12 -29.64 59.84
C TRP A 96 -70.79 -29.20 59.19
N TRP A 97 -69.77 -28.84 59.98
CA TRP A 97 -68.48 -28.39 59.48
C TRP A 97 -67.41 -29.48 59.34
N LYS A 98 -67.72 -30.74 59.68
CA LYS A 98 -66.75 -31.86 59.58
C LYS A 98 -66.25 -32.09 58.15
N VAL A 99 -67.14 -32.02 57.15
CA VAL A 99 -66.79 -32.26 55.75
C VAL A 99 -66.00 -31.08 55.15
N PRO A 100 -66.41 -29.80 55.26
CA PRO A 100 -65.60 -28.66 54.80
C PRO A 100 -64.25 -28.54 55.51
N LYS A 101 -64.17 -28.84 56.81
CA LYS A 101 -62.92 -28.86 57.58
C LYS A 101 -61.96 -29.92 57.06
N TRP A 102 -62.47 -31.13 56.81
CA TRP A 102 -61.71 -32.21 56.18
C TRP A 102 -61.25 -31.83 54.77
N LEU A 103 -62.11 -31.20 53.98
CA LEU A 103 -61.82 -30.75 52.61
C LEU A 103 -60.71 -29.70 52.60
N PHE A 104 -60.80 -28.65 53.42
CA PHE A 104 -59.77 -27.61 53.47
C PHE A 104 -58.40 -28.14 53.90
N LEU A 105 -58.35 -28.91 55.01
CA LEU A 105 -57.08 -29.42 55.55
C LEU A 105 -56.41 -30.44 54.63
N ASN A 106 -57.19 -31.30 53.98
CA ASN A 106 -56.64 -32.42 53.21
C ASN A 106 -56.55 -32.15 51.70
N VAL A 107 -57.38 -31.25 51.16
CA VAL A 107 -57.41 -30.92 49.72
C VAL A 107 -56.67 -29.62 49.41
N PHE A 108 -56.83 -28.56 50.20
CA PHE A 108 -56.25 -27.24 49.91
C PHE A 108 -54.95 -26.96 50.68
N TRP A 109 -54.91 -27.26 51.97
CA TRP A 109 -53.80 -26.89 52.84
C TRP A 109 -52.52 -27.66 52.56
N ILE A 110 -52.62 -28.98 52.35
CA ILE A 110 -51.46 -29.84 52.05
C ILE A 110 -50.73 -29.37 50.77
N PRO A 111 -51.41 -29.14 49.63
CA PRO A 111 -50.75 -28.61 48.43
C PRO A 111 -50.11 -27.23 48.63
N VAL A 112 -50.72 -26.33 49.38
CA VAL A 112 -50.14 -25.00 49.67
C VAL A 112 -48.84 -25.12 50.47
N VAL A 113 -48.82 -25.93 51.53
CA VAL A 113 -47.62 -26.18 52.34
C VAL A 113 -46.53 -26.85 51.50
N LEU A 114 -46.89 -27.81 50.64
CA LEU A 114 -45.96 -28.45 49.71
C LEU A 114 -45.36 -27.44 48.74
N ILE A 115 -46.16 -26.54 48.16
CA ILE A 115 -45.69 -25.49 47.26
C ILE A 115 -44.72 -24.54 47.99
N VAL A 116 -45.08 -24.05 49.17
CA VAL A 116 -44.22 -23.12 49.94
C VAL A 116 -42.88 -23.77 50.30
N LYS A 117 -42.89 -25.01 50.81
CA LYS A 117 -41.66 -25.75 51.12
C LYS A 117 -40.82 -26.02 49.87
N THR A 118 -41.46 -26.37 48.76
CA THR A 118 -40.80 -26.65 47.47
C THR A 118 -40.15 -25.39 46.90
N VAL A 119 -40.89 -24.27 46.86
CA VAL A 119 -40.37 -22.97 46.41
C VAL A 119 -39.19 -22.56 47.28
N TRP A 120 -39.31 -22.64 48.61
CA TRP A 120 -38.20 -22.31 49.52
C TRP A 120 -36.93 -23.11 49.22
N HIS A 121 -37.09 -24.43 49.08
CA HIS A 121 -35.97 -25.34 48.85
C HIS A 121 -35.29 -25.09 47.51
N TYR A 122 -36.05 -25.00 46.42
CA TYR A 122 -35.47 -24.85 45.08
C TYR A 122 -35.05 -23.42 44.73
N THR A 123 -35.64 -22.37 45.34
CA THR A 123 -35.24 -20.98 45.04
C THR A 123 -34.15 -20.44 45.96
N ILE A 124 -34.20 -20.78 47.26
CA ILE A 124 -33.29 -20.19 48.26
C ILE A 124 -32.22 -21.19 48.70
N SER A 125 -32.59 -22.36 49.21
CA SER A 125 -31.61 -23.34 49.72
C SER A 125 -30.72 -23.89 48.61
N TRP A 126 -31.31 -24.35 47.51
CA TRP A 126 -30.59 -24.86 46.34
C TRP A 126 -29.80 -23.76 45.64
N GLY A 127 -30.39 -22.56 45.51
CA GLY A 127 -29.70 -21.39 44.95
C GLY A 127 -28.45 -21.01 45.76
N TRP A 128 -28.52 -21.06 47.09
CA TRP A 128 -27.38 -20.83 47.97
C TRP A 128 -26.30 -21.91 47.81
N ASP A 129 -26.69 -23.19 47.76
CA ASP A 129 -25.73 -24.29 47.58
C ASP A 129 -24.98 -24.18 46.27
N ILE A 130 -25.69 -23.82 45.19
CA ILE A 130 -25.09 -23.54 43.88
C ILE A 130 -24.11 -22.37 43.98
N TYR A 131 -24.54 -21.24 44.53
CA TYR A 131 -23.68 -20.05 44.70
C TYR A 131 -22.41 -20.35 45.51
N SER A 132 -22.57 -21.03 46.66
CA SER A 132 -21.47 -21.47 47.53
C SER A 132 -20.54 -22.44 46.80
N THR A 133 -21.09 -23.31 45.95
CA THR A 133 -20.29 -24.23 45.11
C THR A 133 -19.47 -23.48 44.07
N SER A 134 -20.03 -22.48 43.40
CA SER A 134 -19.31 -21.61 42.46
C SER A 134 -18.16 -20.86 43.15
N PHE A 135 -18.38 -20.33 44.35
CA PHE A 135 -17.33 -19.68 45.12
C PHE A 135 -16.23 -20.66 45.56
N LYS A 136 -16.61 -21.81 46.15
CA LYS A 136 -15.66 -22.85 46.61
C LYS A 136 -14.87 -23.49 45.47
N SER A 137 -15.27 -23.27 44.21
CA SER A 137 -14.57 -23.78 43.03
C SER A 137 -13.36 -22.94 42.63
N LEU A 138 -13.25 -21.69 43.10
CA LEU A 138 -12.05 -20.85 42.91
C LEU A 138 -10.79 -21.44 43.53
N LYS A 139 -10.95 -22.22 44.60
CA LYS A 139 -9.82 -22.83 45.30
C LYS A 139 -9.12 -23.83 44.37
N GLY A 140 -7.82 -23.64 44.15
CA GLY A 140 -7.01 -24.57 43.36
C GLY A 140 -7.14 -24.40 41.84
N THR A 141 -7.71 -23.27 41.39
CA THR A 141 -7.70 -22.88 39.97
C THR A 141 -6.27 -22.67 39.44
N TYR A 142 -5.38 -22.09 40.24
CA TYR A 142 -3.97 -21.88 39.85
C TYR A 142 -3.06 -23.07 40.16
N ASN A 143 -3.51 -24.28 39.84
CA ASN A 143 -2.67 -25.47 39.94
C ASN A 143 -1.88 -25.65 38.63
N TYR A 144 -0.56 -25.79 38.71
CA TYR A 144 0.31 -25.88 37.53
C TYR A 144 -0.10 -26.99 36.55
N SER A 145 -0.38 -28.21 37.02
CA SER A 145 -0.76 -29.34 36.16
C SER A 145 -2.08 -29.08 35.42
N LYS A 146 -3.05 -28.48 36.12
CA LYS A 146 -4.36 -28.11 35.54
C LYS A 146 -4.26 -26.97 34.54
N LEU A 147 -3.48 -25.94 34.88
CA LEU A 147 -3.19 -24.81 33.99
C LEU A 147 -2.43 -25.26 32.75
N LYS A 148 -1.46 -26.18 32.87
CA LYS A 148 -0.72 -26.73 31.72
C LYS A 148 -1.65 -27.44 30.74
N SER A 149 -2.55 -28.29 31.25
CA SER A 149 -3.56 -28.96 30.42
C SER A 149 -4.51 -27.94 29.77
N GLY A 150 -5.03 -27.00 30.55
CA GLY A 150 -5.90 -25.92 30.07
C GLY A 150 -5.23 -25.03 29.02
N PHE A 151 -3.95 -24.71 29.20
CA PHE A 151 -3.15 -23.92 28.26
C PHE A 151 -2.94 -24.67 26.95
N ASN A 152 -2.55 -25.95 27.00
CA ASN A 152 -2.39 -26.75 25.79
C ASN A 152 -3.70 -26.83 24.98
N GLY A 153 -4.83 -27.05 25.66
CA GLY A 153 -6.15 -27.06 25.01
C GLY A 153 -6.52 -25.69 24.42
N GLY A 154 -6.39 -24.62 25.20
CA GLY A 154 -6.72 -23.26 24.77
C GLY A 154 -5.82 -22.75 23.65
N PHE A 155 -4.51 -22.97 23.74
CA PHE A 155 -3.52 -22.58 22.74
C PHE A 155 -3.78 -23.27 21.40
N VAL A 156 -3.93 -24.60 21.39
CA VAL A 156 -4.20 -25.34 20.15
C VAL A 156 -5.56 -24.97 19.56
N ALA A 157 -6.58 -24.77 20.40
CA ALA A 157 -7.90 -24.33 19.94
C ALA A 157 -7.85 -22.94 19.27
N LEU A 158 -7.18 -21.97 19.89
CA LEU A 158 -7.03 -20.63 19.31
C LEU A 158 -6.14 -20.62 18.07
N LEU A 159 -5.12 -21.47 17.98
CA LEU A 159 -4.34 -21.65 16.76
C LEU A 159 -5.21 -22.20 15.62
N ILE A 160 -5.99 -23.24 15.86
CA ILE A 160 -6.90 -23.82 14.85
C ILE A 160 -7.90 -22.74 14.39
N LEU A 161 -8.50 -22.02 15.34
CA LEU A 161 -9.46 -20.96 15.03
C LEU A 161 -8.81 -19.84 14.22
N GLY A 162 -7.68 -19.30 14.68
CA GLY A 162 -6.95 -18.23 14.00
C GLY A 162 -6.48 -18.62 12.60
N LEU A 163 -5.91 -19.82 12.44
CA LEU A 163 -5.52 -20.36 11.13
C LEU A 163 -6.73 -20.57 10.22
N SER A 164 -7.86 -21.02 10.74
CA SER A 164 -9.07 -21.21 9.94
C SER A 164 -9.65 -19.90 9.42
N ILE A 165 -9.64 -18.85 10.25
CA ILE A 165 -10.06 -17.49 9.85
C ILE A 165 -9.09 -16.94 8.80
N TYR A 166 -7.78 -17.14 9.01
CA TYR A 166 -6.77 -16.74 8.03
C TYR A 166 -6.93 -17.45 6.69
N LEU A 167 -7.10 -18.77 6.68
CA LEU A 167 -7.33 -19.56 5.46
C LEU A 167 -8.67 -19.20 4.81
N SER A 168 -9.69 -18.89 5.60
CA SER A 168 -10.99 -18.39 5.10
C SER A 168 -10.81 -17.09 4.31
N GLY A 169 -10.02 -16.15 4.82
CA GLY A 169 -9.66 -14.93 4.10
C GLY A 169 -8.79 -15.19 2.87
N LEU A 170 -7.80 -16.09 2.97
CA LEU A 170 -6.88 -16.43 1.87
C LEU A 170 -7.59 -17.05 0.66
N PHE A 171 -8.58 -17.90 0.90
CA PHE A 171 -9.35 -18.58 -0.16
C PHE A 171 -10.68 -17.90 -0.47
N GLU A 172 -11.01 -16.78 0.18
CA GLU A 172 -12.29 -16.08 0.06
C GLU A 172 -13.52 -17.00 0.27
N THR A 173 -13.44 -17.91 1.25
CA THR A 173 -14.55 -18.84 1.58
C THR A 173 -14.85 -18.88 3.07
N ASP A 174 -16.13 -18.80 3.44
CA ASP A 174 -16.57 -18.85 4.84
C ASP A 174 -16.54 -20.28 5.43
N ILE A 175 -16.56 -21.30 4.56
CA ILE A 175 -16.63 -22.73 4.95
C ILE A 175 -15.45 -23.11 5.84
N ILE A 176 -14.24 -22.67 5.49
CA ILE A 176 -13.02 -23.04 6.23
C ILE A 176 -13.07 -22.48 7.65
N GLY A 177 -13.52 -21.23 7.81
CA GLY A 177 -13.69 -20.59 9.12
C GLY A 177 -14.73 -21.30 9.98
N LEU A 178 -15.88 -21.67 9.40
CA LEU A 178 -16.94 -22.42 10.10
C LEU A 178 -16.46 -23.81 10.53
N VAL A 179 -15.76 -24.54 9.66
CA VAL A 179 -15.19 -25.86 9.99
C VAL A 179 -14.16 -25.74 11.11
N GLY A 180 -13.26 -24.75 11.04
CA GLY A 180 -12.27 -24.50 12.09
C GLY A 180 -12.89 -24.15 13.45
N ALA A 181 -13.97 -23.37 13.45
CA ALA A 181 -14.72 -23.02 14.66
C ALA A 181 -15.36 -24.24 15.36
N VAL A 182 -15.73 -25.28 14.61
CA VAL A 182 -16.20 -26.54 15.20
C VAL A 182 -15.02 -27.40 15.66
N ILE A 183 -13.96 -27.53 14.85
CA ILE A 183 -12.79 -28.37 15.19
C ILE A 183 -12.07 -27.86 16.44
N CYS A 184 -12.04 -26.54 16.67
CA CYS A 184 -11.36 -25.96 17.83
C CYS A 184 -12.00 -26.37 19.18
N SER A 185 -13.22 -26.94 19.18
CA SER A 185 -13.82 -27.47 20.41
C SER A 185 -13.12 -28.74 20.92
N LEU A 186 -12.43 -29.51 20.05
CA LEU A 186 -11.84 -30.80 20.42
C LEU A 186 -10.67 -30.65 21.42
N PRO A 187 -9.66 -29.78 21.20
CA PRO A 187 -8.61 -29.55 22.19
C PRO A 187 -9.16 -29.00 23.51
N ILE A 188 -10.22 -28.18 23.46
CA ILE A 188 -10.89 -27.62 24.64
C ILE A 188 -11.49 -28.75 25.48
N LEU A 189 -12.23 -29.65 24.84
CA LEU A 189 -12.90 -30.75 25.53
C LEU A 189 -11.91 -31.78 26.07
N LYS A 190 -10.83 -32.03 25.35
CA LYS A 190 -9.71 -32.83 25.85
C LYS A 190 -9.17 -32.26 27.16
N ALA A 191 -8.83 -30.97 27.18
CA ALA A 191 -8.32 -30.30 28.38
C ALA A 191 -9.35 -30.31 29.52
N CYS A 192 -10.63 -30.08 29.23
CA CYS A 192 -11.70 -30.17 30.24
C CYS A 192 -11.80 -31.60 30.82
N GLY A 193 -11.64 -32.64 30.00
CA GLY A 193 -11.55 -34.03 30.42
C GLY A 193 -10.39 -34.28 31.39
N GLU A 194 -9.16 -33.94 30.98
CA GLU A 194 -7.95 -34.09 31.79
C GLU A 194 -8.09 -33.39 33.15
N ILE A 195 -8.54 -32.13 33.16
CA ILE A 195 -8.72 -31.35 34.39
C ILE A 195 -9.81 -31.95 35.29
N THR A 196 -10.89 -32.46 34.72
CA THR A 196 -11.99 -33.09 35.47
C THR A 196 -11.53 -34.38 36.14
N SER A 197 -10.75 -35.21 35.43
CA SER A 197 -10.10 -36.41 35.99
C SER A 197 -9.21 -36.05 37.19
N MET A 198 -8.39 -35.00 37.07
CA MET A 198 -7.56 -34.48 38.18
C MET A 198 -8.36 -33.92 39.37
N ASN A 199 -9.65 -33.65 39.20
CA ASN A 199 -10.54 -33.28 40.32
C ASN A 199 -11.20 -34.49 40.97
N HIS A 200 -11.27 -35.62 40.27
CA HIS A 200 -11.90 -36.85 40.73
C HIS A 200 -10.91 -37.74 41.49
N ASN A 201 -9.78 -38.08 40.88
CA ASN A 201 -8.73 -38.91 41.48
C ASN A 201 -7.36 -38.43 40.97
N GLU A 202 -6.38 -38.21 41.86
CA GLU A 202 -5.04 -37.71 41.50
C GLU A 202 -4.13 -38.80 40.91
N GLU A 203 -4.45 -40.10 41.10
CA GLU A 203 -3.63 -41.23 40.64
C GLU A 203 -4.08 -41.81 39.28
N ALA A 204 -5.16 -41.28 38.70
CA ALA A 204 -5.72 -41.78 37.43
C ALA A 204 -4.90 -41.33 36.21
N ASP A 205 -4.99 -42.08 35.11
CA ASP A 205 -4.46 -41.60 33.81
C ASP A 205 -5.37 -40.49 33.24
N HIS A 206 -5.04 -39.25 33.59
CA HIS A 206 -5.82 -38.08 33.19
C HIS A 206 -5.82 -37.88 31.67
N LYS A 207 -4.72 -38.23 30.99
CA LYS A 207 -4.58 -38.02 29.55
C LYS A 207 -5.48 -38.99 28.78
N ALA A 208 -5.53 -40.25 29.22
CA ALA A 208 -6.46 -41.23 28.67
C ALA A 208 -7.93 -40.77 28.81
N HIS A 209 -8.31 -40.21 29.97
CA HIS A 209 -9.67 -39.67 30.16
C HIS A 209 -9.96 -38.50 29.21
N GLY A 210 -9.00 -37.58 29.05
CA GLY A 210 -9.09 -36.49 28.07
C GLY A 210 -9.28 -36.98 26.63
N ASP A 211 -8.54 -38.01 26.23
CA ASP A 211 -8.63 -38.60 24.89
C ASP A 211 -10.00 -39.26 24.64
N ILE A 212 -10.57 -39.94 25.64
CA ILE A 212 -11.93 -40.53 25.56
C ILE A 212 -12.99 -39.43 25.40
N VAL A 213 -12.88 -38.33 26.15
CA VAL A 213 -13.80 -37.17 26.05
C VAL A 213 -13.71 -36.53 24.67
N MET A 214 -12.49 -36.33 24.16
CA MET A 214 -12.27 -35.78 22.82
C MET A 214 -12.84 -36.68 21.72
N LYS A 215 -12.61 -38.00 21.80
CA LYS A 215 -13.14 -38.98 20.85
C LYS A 215 -14.68 -38.99 20.85
N SER A 216 -15.30 -38.88 22.03
CA SER A 216 -16.76 -38.77 22.15
C SER A 216 -17.28 -37.50 21.47
N ALA A 217 -16.58 -36.38 21.61
CA ALA A 217 -16.93 -35.13 20.93
C ALA A 217 -16.70 -35.16 19.41
N LEU A 218 -15.66 -35.86 18.96
CA LEU A 218 -15.30 -35.97 17.54
C LEU A 218 -16.47 -36.50 16.69
N LYS A 219 -17.25 -37.45 17.21
CA LYS A 219 -18.45 -37.98 16.51
C LYS A 219 -19.42 -36.86 16.13
N TYR A 220 -19.69 -35.94 17.07
CA TYR A 220 -20.61 -34.82 16.87
C TYR A 220 -20.00 -33.70 16.02
N VAL A 221 -18.69 -33.48 16.14
CA VAL A 221 -17.95 -32.53 15.30
C VAL A 221 -17.97 -32.97 13.84
N ILE A 222 -17.73 -34.26 13.54
CA ILE A 222 -17.78 -34.80 12.17
C ILE A 222 -19.18 -34.64 11.56
N ILE A 223 -20.24 -34.93 12.31
CA ILE A 223 -21.62 -34.74 11.84
C ILE A 223 -21.91 -33.26 11.56
N SER A 224 -21.47 -32.37 12.45
CA SER A 224 -21.66 -30.94 12.30
C SER A 224 -20.92 -30.39 11.07
N ILE A 225 -19.67 -30.83 10.86
CA ILE A 225 -18.89 -30.49 9.66
C ILE A 225 -19.57 -31.04 8.40
N GLY A 226 -20.00 -32.30 8.42
CA GLY A 226 -20.74 -32.92 7.31
C GLY A 226 -21.98 -32.11 6.95
N ALA A 227 -22.79 -31.71 7.94
CA ALA A 227 -23.96 -30.87 7.73
C ALA A 227 -23.57 -29.50 7.14
N ILE A 228 -22.56 -28.81 7.69
CA ILE A 228 -22.08 -27.51 7.18
C ILE A 228 -21.64 -27.62 5.72
N VAL A 229 -20.80 -28.61 5.39
CA VAL A 229 -20.28 -28.82 4.04
C VAL A 229 -21.41 -29.17 3.07
N THR A 230 -22.31 -30.08 3.45
CA THR A 230 -23.45 -30.46 2.59
C THR A 230 -24.39 -29.29 2.33
N VAL A 231 -24.68 -28.45 3.33
CA VAL A 231 -25.51 -27.24 3.13
C VAL A 231 -24.85 -26.28 2.15
N HIS A 232 -23.54 -26.02 2.26
CA HIS A 232 -22.84 -25.14 1.33
C HIS A 232 -22.73 -25.71 -0.09
N LEU A 233 -22.49 -27.02 -0.23
CA LEU A 233 -22.51 -27.69 -1.53
C LEU A 233 -23.88 -27.58 -2.20
N LEU A 234 -24.98 -27.75 -1.45
CA LEU A 234 -26.34 -27.60 -1.98
C LEU A 234 -26.63 -26.16 -2.42
N LEU A 235 -26.13 -25.16 -1.69
CA LEU A 235 -26.23 -23.76 -2.09
C LEU A 235 -25.46 -23.48 -3.39
N TRP A 236 -24.27 -24.06 -3.56
CA TRP A 236 -23.52 -23.97 -4.83
C TRP A 236 -24.25 -24.62 -6.00
N MET A 237 -24.90 -25.77 -5.78
CA MET A 237 -25.69 -26.44 -6.83
C MET A 237 -26.94 -25.65 -7.26
N SER A 238 -27.45 -24.75 -6.41
CA SER A 238 -28.59 -23.88 -6.73
C SER A 238 -28.30 -22.83 -7.81
N ILE A 239 -27.03 -22.67 -8.21
CA ILE A 239 -26.58 -21.69 -9.22
C ILE A 239 -26.80 -22.23 -10.66
N LEU A 240 -27.08 -23.52 -10.84
CA LEU A 240 -27.28 -24.12 -12.17
C LEU A 240 -28.65 -23.72 -12.77
N PRO A 241 -28.70 -23.04 -13.94
CA PRO A 241 -29.93 -22.44 -14.49
C PRO A 241 -31.07 -23.42 -14.80
N ASP A 242 -30.77 -24.60 -15.34
CA ASP A 242 -31.79 -25.51 -15.90
C ASP A 242 -32.48 -26.40 -14.86
N TYR A 243 -31.84 -26.59 -13.70
CA TYR A 243 -32.34 -27.42 -12.59
C TYR A 243 -32.57 -26.60 -11.31
N GLY A 244 -32.34 -25.28 -11.37
CA GLY A 244 -32.24 -24.40 -10.21
C GLY A 244 -33.45 -24.45 -9.27
N LEU A 245 -34.69 -24.47 -9.78
CA LEU A 245 -35.90 -24.46 -8.95
C LEU A 245 -36.18 -25.79 -8.23
N THR A 246 -35.97 -26.94 -8.88
CA THR A 246 -36.15 -28.26 -8.28
C THR A 246 -35.00 -28.61 -7.33
N VAL A 247 -33.76 -28.28 -7.72
CA VAL A 247 -32.58 -28.40 -6.86
C VAL A 247 -32.69 -27.47 -5.67
N LEU A 248 -33.22 -26.25 -5.81
CA LEU A 248 -33.49 -25.34 -4.70
C LEU A 248 -34.56 -25.91 -3.76
N GLY A 249 -35.65 -26.49 -4.27
CA GLY A 249 -36.67 -27.14 -3.44
C GLY A 249 -36.14 -28.33 -2.63
N ILE A 250 -35.30 -29.17 -3.25
CA ILE A 250 -34.60 -30.28 -2.57
C ILE A 250 -33.58 -29.73 -1.57
N ALA A 251 -32.80 -28.71 -1.96
CA ALA A 251 -31.79 -28.07 -1.13
C ALA A 251 -32.41 -27.43 0.11
N VAL A 252 -33.55 -26.73 -0.02
CA VAL A 252 -34.25 -26.11 1.11
C VAL A 252 -34.74 -27.17 2.10
N ASN A 253 -35.42 -28.23 1.64
CA ASN A 253 -35.90 -29.29 2.54
C ASN A 253 -34.75 -30.09 3.17
N THR A 254 -33.71 -30.40 2.39
CA THR A 254 -32.51 -31.08 2.91
C THR A 254 -31.76 -30.19 3.91
N ASN A 255 -31.70 -28.88 3.66
CA ASN A 255 -31.13 -27.92 4.58
C ASN A 255 -31.91 -27.85 5.89
N VAL A 256 -33.25 -27.84 5.86
CA VAL A 256 -34.08 -27.87 7.09
C VAL A 256 -33.82 -29.14 7.91
N PHE A 257 -33.72 -30.30 7.25
CA PHE A 257 -33.44 -31.57 7.93
C PHE A 257 -32.02 -31.60 8.52
N LEU A 258 -31.00 -31.23 7.72
CA LEU A 258 -29.60 -31.17 8.18
C LEU A 258 -29.41 -30.11 9.27
N SER A 259 -30.09 -28.97 9.16
CA SER A 259 -30.11 -27.93 10.20
C SER A 259 -30.72 -28.46 11.49
N SER A 260 -31.77 -29.29 11.43
CA SER A 260 -32.36 -29.91 12.62
C SER A 260 -31.38 -30.85 13.33
N ILE A 261 -30.63 -31.66 12.56
CA ILE A 261 -29.56 -32.52 13.10
C ILE A 261 -28.42 -31.66 13.68
N ALA A 262 -27.99 -30.62 12.97
CA ALA A 262 -26.95 -29.71 13.41
C ALA A 262 -27.36 -28.98 14.70
N ILE A 263 -28.62 -28.56 14.84
CA ILE A 263 -29.16 -27.96 16.06
C ILE A 263 -29.11 -28.95 17.23
N LEU A 264 -29.50 -30.21 17.02
CA LEU A 264 -29.41 -31.24 18.06
C LEU A 264 -27.95 -31.50 18.49
N CYS A 265 -27.04 -31.60 17.52
CA CYS A 265 -25.60 -31.71 17.82
C CYS A 265 -25.07 -30.46 18.52
N ALA A 266 -25.52 -29.26 18.14
CA ALA A 266 -25.14 -28.00 18.76
C ALA A 266 -25.62 -27.91 20.21
N ILE A 267 -26.83 -28.39 20.52
CA ILE A 267 -27.32 -28.48 21.91
C ILE A 267 -26.41 -29.40 22.72
N VAL A 268 -26.06 -30.57 22.21
CA VAL A 268 -25.16 -31.50 22.91
C VAL A 268 -23.76 -30.91 23.09
N LEU A 269 -23.22 -30.26 22.05
CA LEU A 269 -21.93 -29.57 22.10
C LEU A 269 -21.95 -28.39 23.07
N ALA A 270 -23.05 -27.65 23.21
CA ALA A 270 -23.18 -26.55 24.16
C ALA A 270 -23.02 -27.01 25.63
N PHE A 271 -23.47 -28.23 25.95
CA PHE A 271 -23.29 -28.82 27.27
C PHE A 271 -22.06 -29.73 27.39
N SER A 272 -21.34 -29.98 26.29
CA SER A 272 -20.28 -30.99 26.22
C SER A 272 -19.16 -30.74 27.25
N GLY A 273 -18.76 -29.49 27.45
CA GLY A 273 -17.71 -29.13 28.42
C GLY A 273 -18.09 -29.41 29.88
N ALA A 274 -19.39 -29.51 30.19
CA ALA A 274 -19.88 -29.84 31.51
C ALA A 274 -20.30 -31.31 31.64
N ILE A 275 -20.80 -31.93 30.57
CA ILE A 275 -21.41 -33.26 30.65
C ILE A 275 -20.44 -34.37 30.25
N PHE A 276 -19.70 -34.24 29.14
CA PHE A 276 -18.84 -35.32 28.67
C PHE A 276 -17.74 -35.66 29.68
N PRO A 277 -16.96 -34.68 30.19
CA PRO A 277 -15.93 -34.96 31.19
C PRO A 277 -16.43 -35.66 32.45
N ASN A 278 -17.66 -35.37 32.89
CA ASN A 278 -18.22 -35.87 34.14
C ASN A 278 -18.97 -37.20 33.97
N TYR A 279 -19.77 -37.35 32.91
CA TYR A 279 -20.50 -38.59 32.63
C TYR A 279 -19.56 -39.76 32.35
N LEU A 280 -18.48 -39.51 31.59
CA LEU A 280 -17.52 -40.53 31.18
C LEU A 280 -16.56 -40.95 32.31
N LEU A 281 -16.58 -40.29 33.47
CA LEU A 281 -15.85 -40.78 34.65
C LEU A 281 -16.46 -42.07 35.21
N TYR A 282 -17.77 -42.24 35.04
CA TYR A 282 -18.54 -43.32 35.65
C TYR A 282 -19.12 -44.30 34.63
N ASN A 283 -19.14 -43.93 33.35
CA ASN A 283 -19.74 -44.72 32.27
C ASN A 283 -18.74 -44.90 31.12
N SER A 284 -18.77 -46.06 30.48
CA SER A 284 -18.00 -46.31 29.27
C SER A 284 -18.55 -45.51 28.09
N GLU A 285 -17.67 -45.20 27.13
CA GLU A 285 -18.07 -44.64 25.84
C GLU A 285 -19.04 -45.60 25.13
N GLU A 286 -20.18 -45.10 24.67
CA GLU A 286 -21.08 -45.88 23.82
C GLU A 286 -20.62 -45.86 22.36
N ASP A 287 -20.61 -47.01 21.70
CA ASP A 287 -20.19 -47.13 20.30
C ASP A 287 -21.22 -46.52 19.33
N SER A 288 -22.51 -46.61 19.63
CA SER A 288 -23.59 -46.05 18.81
C SER A 288 -23.84 -44.57 19.08
N ILE A 289 -23.97 -43.77 18.02
CA ILE A 289 -24.31 -42.35 18.09
C ILE A 289 -25.73 -42.16 18.67
N GLN A 290 -26.69 -42.98 18.27
CA GLN A 290 -28.06 -42.87 18.77
C GLN A 290 -28.12 -43.15 20.28
N GLY A 291 -27.42 -44.19 20.74
CA GLY A 291 -27.33 -44.52 22.15
C GLY A 291 -26.71 -43.37 22.95
N SER A 292 -25.51 -42.94 22.55
CA SER A 292 -24.81 -41.85 23.25
C SER A 292 -25.61 -40.56 23.27
N LEU A 293 -26.29 -40.20 22.17
CA LEU A 293 -27.18 -39.03 22.10
C LEU A 293 -28.31 -39.12 23.12
N THR A 294 -28.99 -40.27 23.22
CA THR A 294 -30.07 -40.46 24.20
C THR A 294 -29.56 -40.39 25.63
N SER A 295 -28.40 -40.97 25.91
CA SER A 295 -27.75 -40.93 27.21
C SER A 295 -27.38 -39.50 27.61
N TYR A 296 -26.74 -38.74 26.71
CA TYR A 296 -26.39 -37.34 26.97
C TYR A 296 -27.63 -36.44 27.11
N LEU A 297 -28.65 -36.60 26.28
CA LEU A 297 -29.90 -35.84 26.41
C LEU A 297 -30.62 -36.15 27.72
N LYS A 298 -30.58 -37.40 28.21
CA LYS A 298 -31.13 -37.77 29.53
C LYS A 298 -30.37 -37.07 30.67
N VAL A 299 -29.04 -36.99 30.57
CA VAL A 299 -28.23 -36.24 31.54
C VAL A 299 -28.50 -34.74 31.46
N ILE A 300 -28.62 -34.17 30.25
CA ILE A 300 -29.01 -32.76 30.05
C ILE A 300 -30.38 -32.48 30.68
N LYS A 301 -31.37 -33.36 30.47
CA LYS A 301 -32.69 -33.23 31.10
C LYS A 301 -32.59 -33.22 32.62
N ASN A 302 -31.77 -34.11 33.20
CA ASN A 302 -31.71 -34.29 34.66
C ASN A 302 -30.84 -33.24 35.37
N LYS A 303 -29.76 -32.79 34.73
CA LYS A 303 -28.72 -31.94 35.35
C LYS A 303 -28.50 -30.62 34.62
N GLY A 304 -29.05 -30.42 33.43
CA GLY A 304 -28.80 -29.23 32.61
C GLY A 304 -29.22 -27.92 33.28
N VAL A 305 -30.39 -27.87 33.93
CA VAL A 305 -30.85 -26.69 34.68
C VAL A 305 -29.90 -26.38 35.84
N GLN A 306 -29.40 -27.41 36.53
CA GLN A 306 -28.45 -27.26 37.62
C GLN A 306 -27.10 -26.71 37.13
N LEU A 307 -26.61 -27.22 36.00
CA LEU A 307 -25.36 -26.76 35.38
C LEU A 307 -25.47 -25.32 34.89
N ILE A 308 -26.56 -24.95 34.20
CA ILE A 308 -26.82 -23.57 33.77
C ILE A 308 -26.91 -22.64 34.98
N ALA A 309 -27.66 -23.02 36.01
CA ALA A 309 -27.82 -22.23 37.22
C ALA A 309 -26.49 -22.02 37.95
N ALA A 310 -25.58 -23.01 37.92
CA ALA A 310 -24.23 -22.88 38.49
C ALA A 310 -23.30 -21.98 37.68
N SER A 311 -23.47 -21.94 36.35
CA SER A 311 -22.70 -21.06 35.48
C SER A 311 -22.97 -19.57 35.75
N ILE A 312 -24.19 -19.18 36.16
CA ILE A 312 -24.53 -17.76 36.43
C ILE A 312 -23.60 -17.13 37.50
N PRO A 313 -23.57 -17.60 38.76
CA PRO A 313 -22.58 -17.14 39.73
C PRO A 313 -21.16 -17.59 39.37
N GLY A 314 -21.02 -18.64 38.56
CA GLY A 314 -19.75 -19.09 38.01
C GLY A 314 -19.03 -18.02 37.20
N TYR A 315 -19.71 -17.38 36.23
CA TYR A 315 -19.14 -16.33 35.40
C TYR A 315 -18.67 -15.11 36.21
N PHE A 316 -19.43 -14.73 37.24
CA PHE A 316 -19.02 -13.66 38.16
C PHE A 316 -17.69 -13.95 38.83
N TRP A 317 -17.52 -15.16 39.40
CA TRP A 317 -16.28 -15.56 40.05
C TRP A 317 -15.14 -15.85 39.06
N ALA A 318 -15.46 -16.36 37.87
CA ALA A 318 -14.51 -16.54 36.78
C ALA A 318 -13.87 -15.20 36.37
N GLY A 319 -14.64 -14.11 36.37
CA GLY A 319 -14.11 -12.76 36.18
C GLY A 319 -12.97 -12.44 37.14
N PHE A 320 -13.16 -12.68 38.44
CA PHE A 320 -12.11 -12.51 39.45
C PHE A 320 -10.90 -13.41 39.22
N ALA A 321 -11.10 -14.65 38.78
CA ALA A 321 -10.00 -15.57 38.46
C ALA A 321 -9.17 -15.07 37.26
N VAL A 322 -9.77 -14.34 36.32
CA VAL A 322 -9.08 -13.85 35.13
C VAL A 322 -8.45 -12.47 35.32
N ILE A 323 -8.78 -11.71 36.37
CA ILE A 323 -8.19 -10.39 36.64
C ILE A 323 -6.65 -10.42 36.61
N ILE A 324 -6.04 -11.41 37.26
CA ILE A 324 -4.57 -11.52 37.33
C ILE A 324 -3.94 -11.72 35.95
N PRO A 325 -4.29 -12.76 35.15
CA PRO A 325 -3.74 -12.92 33.82
C PRO A 325 -4.13 -11.77 32.87
N ALA A 326 -5.34 -11.22 32.99
CA ALA A 326 -5.77 -10.09 32.16
C ALA A 326 -4.95 -8.83 32.42
N LEU A 327 -4.66 -8.50 33.69
CA LEU A 327 -3.81 -7.37 34.04
C LEU A 327 -2.38 -7.56 33.52
N PHE A 328 -1.84 -8.77 33.66
CA PHE A 328 -0.51 -9.09 33.12
C PHE A 328 -0.47 -8.89 31.60
N ILE A 329 -1.46 -9.42 30.88
CA ILE A 329 -1.59 -9.27 29.43
C ILE A 329 -1.76 -7.80 29.03
N TYR A 330 -2.60 -7.05 29.75
CA TYR A 330 -2.81 -5.62 29.49
C TYR A 330 -1.50 -4.83 29.63
N VAL A 331 -0.73 -5.07 30.70
CA VAL A 331 0.57 -4.42 30.89
C VAL A 331 1.54 -4.82 29.78
N SER A 332 1.62 -6.10 29.43
CA SER A 332 2.49 -6.58 28.33
C SER A 332 2.13 -5.93 26.99
N ILE A 333 0.84 -5.87 26.64
CA ILE A 333 0.37 -5.23 25.41
C ILE A 333 0.65 -3.73 25.45
N SER A 334 0.32 -3.04 26.54
CA SER A 334 0.52 -1.60 26.66
C SER A 334 1.99 -1.20 26.55
N VAL A 335 2.89 -1.95 27.18
CA VAL A 335 4.34 -1.72 27.06
C VAL A 335 4.80 -1.97 25.63
N SER A 336 4.39 -3.10 25.02
CA SER A 336 4.73 -3.42 23.64
C SER A 336 4.21 -2.39 22.64
N ASP A 337 3.01 -1.87 22.85
CA ASP A 337 2.36 -0.89 21.97
C ASP A 337 3.06 0.47 22.04
N SER A 338 3.50 0.89 23.23
CA SER A 338 4.34 2.08 23.40
C SER A 338 5.66 1.93 22.62
N PHE A 339 6.40 0.84 22.83
CA PHE A 339 7.65 0.59 22.11
C PHE A 339 7.46 0.54 20.59
N LYS A 340 6.40 -0.15 20.13
CA LYS A 340 6.03 -0.23 18.71
C LYS A 340 5.77 1.17 18.14
N THR A 341 4.94 1.97 18.82
CA THR A 341 4.56 3.30 18.36
C THR A 341 5.77 4.23 18.32
N ASP A 342 6.60 4.24 19.35
CA ASP A 342 7.81 5.06 19.40
C ASP A 342 8.82 4.66 18.31
N PHE A 343 9.00 3.36 18.06
CA PHE A 343 9.91 2.88 17.03
C PHE A 343 9.39 3.21 15.62
N TYR A 344 8.18 2.77 15.27
CA TYR A 344 7.66 2.90 13.91
C TYR A 344 7.25 4.32 13.54
N SER A 345 6.92 5.20 14.49
CA SER A 345 6.69 6.62 14.19
C SER A 345 7.99 7.33 13.77
N ASN A 346 9.10 7.05 14.46
CA ASN A 346 10.41 7.58 14.09
C ASN A 346 10.90 6.97 12.77
N GLU A 347 10.74 5.66 12.58
CA GLU A 347 11.12 4.96 11.36
C GLU A 347 10.30 5.46 10.16
N LEU A 348 8.99 5.69 10.32
CA LEU A 348 8.14 6.26 9.28
C LEU A 348 8.61 7.65 8.88
N ALA A 349 8.91 8.53 9.85
CA ALA A 349 9.42 9.87 9.57
C ALA A 349 10.77 9.82 8.83
N SER A 350 11.67 8.89 9.19
CA SER A 350 12.94 8.68 8.49
C SER A 350 12.72 8.18 7.06
N ASN A 351 11.82 7.23 6.86
CA ASN A 351 11.52 6.67 5.54
C ASN A 351 10.82 7.68 4.62
N GLU A 352 9.97 8.56 5.15
CA GLU A 352 9.37 9.66 4.35
C GLU A 352 10.42 10.66 3.86
N ILE A 353 11.47 10.92 4.66
CA ILE A 353 12.63 11.72 4.22
C ILE A 353 13.40 10.96 3.14
N GLU A 354 13.68 9.66 3.32
CA GLU A 354 14.37 8.82 2.33
C GLU A 354 13.63 8.81 0.97
N VAL A 355 12.29 8.77 0.96
CA VAL A 355 11.50 8.90 -0.28
C VAL A 355 11.73 10.23 -0.97
N THR A 356 11.80 11.32 -0.20
CA THR A 356 12.03 12.67 -0.76
C THR A 356 13.43 12.79 -1.33
N GLU A 357 14.45 12.31 -0.61
CA GLU A 357 15.84 12.29 -1.07
C GLU A 357 16.02 11.43 -2.33
N ALA A 358 15.41 10.25 -2.38
CA ALA A 358 15.45 9.38 -3.55
C ALA A 358 14.77 10.01 -4.77
N ASP A 359 13.61 10.67 -4.58
CA ASP A 359 12.93 11.42 -5.65
C ASP A 359 13.80 12.59 -6.17
N ASP A 360 14.47 13.33 -5.28
CA ASP A 360 15.37 14.44 -5.64
C ASP A 360 16.60 13.94 -6.41
N ASP A 361 17.23 12.83 -5.96
CA ASP A 361 18.36 12.20 -6.62
C ASP A 361 17.97 11.68 -8.03
N LEU A 362 16.80 11.05 -8.14
CA LEU A 362 16.26 10.62 -9.42
C LEU A 362 16.08 11.80 -10.38
N MET A 363 15.52 12.93 -9.89
CA MET A 363 15.34 14.13 -10.70
C MET A 363 16.66 14.77 -11.12
N ALA A 364 17.66 14.80 -10.24
CA ALA A 364 19.00 15.30 -10.56
C ALA A 364 19.68 14.45 -11.63
N LEU A 365 19.61 13.12 -11.52
CA LEU A 365 20.13 12.20 -12.53
C LEU A 365 19.41 12.37 -13.87
N PHE A 366 18.09 12.50 -13.87
CA PHE A 366 17.31 12.75 -15.08
C PHE A 366 17.73 14.03 -15.82
N GLN A 367 18.02 15.12 -15.09
CA GLN A 367 18.46 16.38 -15.72
C GLN A 367 19.85 16.26 -16.37
N SER A 368 20.71 15.41 -15.82
CA SER A 368 22.05 15.15 -16.34
C SER A 368 22.10 14.06 -17.42
N PHE A 369 20.98 13.35 -17.64
CA PHE A 369 20.90 12.24 -18.57
C PHE A 369 20.49 12.70 -19.98
N PRO A 370 21.12 12.17 -21.05
CA PRO A 370 22.29 11.29 -21.05
C PRO A 370 23.61 12.09 -20.98
N SER A 371 24.61 11.59 -20.24
CA SER A 371 25.96 12.14 -20.22
C SER A 371 27.02 11.03 -20.15
N ASP A 372 28.29 11.36 -20.43
CA ASP A 372 29.39 10.37 -20.40
C ASP A 372 29.58 9.73 -19.01
N SER A 373 29.09 10.37 -17.95
CA SER A 373 29.17 9.92 -16.55
C SER A 373 27.89 9.30 -16.01
N VAL A 374 26.74 9.44 -16.68
CA VAL A 374 25.44 8.96 -16.20
C VAL A 374 24.80 8.07 -17.25
N GLY A 375 24.79 6.77 -16.97
CA GLY A 375 24.25 5.73 -17.83
C GLY A 375 22.83 5.31 -17.46
N ILE A 376 22.29 4.39 -18.27
CA ILE A 376 20.96 3.80 -18.04
C ILE A 376 20.92 3.00 -16.72
N SER A 377 22.04 2.36 -16.34
CA SER A 377 22.14 1.62 -15.06
C SER A 377 21.99 2.53 -13.84
N ASP A 378 22.53 3.76 -13.90
CA ASP A 378 22.44 4.71 -12.79
C ASP A 378 21.00 5.19 -12.61
N LEU A 379 20.32 5.42 -13.73
CA LEU A 379 18.90 5.75 -13.75
C LEU A 379 18.03 4.60 -13.21
N GLN A 380 18.35 3.37 -13.60
CA GLN A 380 17.67 2.17 -13.10
C GLN A 380 17.80 2.06 -11.58
N ASN A 381 19.03 2.17 -11.05
CA ASN A 381 19.28 2.09 -9.61
C ASN A 381 18.55 3.19 -8.83
N ALA A 382 18.48 4.42 -9.38
CA ALA A 382 17.75 5.51 -8.75
C ALA A 382 16.24 5.23 -8.68
N TYR A 383 15.65 4.65 -9.73
CA TYR A 383 14.25 4.20 -9.69
C TYR A 383 14.04 3.06 -8.69
N GLU A 384 14.92 2.06 -8.65
CA GLU A 384 14.85 0.96 -7.69
C GLU A 384 14.89 1.49 -6.24
N ASN A 385 15.78 2.44 -5.94
CA ASN A 385 15.85 3.11 -4.64
C ASN A 385 14.54 3.84 -4.29
N CYS A 386 13.91 4.52 -5.25
CA CYS A 386 12.64 5.19 -5.02
C CYS A 386 11.51 4.20 -4.71
N ILE A 387 11.46 3.07 -5.43
CA ILE A 387 10.48 2.00 -5.21
C ILE A 387 10.67 1.39 -3.82
N ASP A 388 11.93 1.11 -3.44
CA ASP A 388 12.26 0.53 -2.14
C ASP A 388 11.94 1.50 -0.98
N ALA A 389 12.20 2.79 -1.14
CA ALA A 389 11.85 3.81 -0.15
C ALA A 389 10.33 3.90 0.06
N ASP A 390 9.54 3.90 -1.02
CA ASP A 390 8.07 3.89 -0.93
C ASP A 390 7.57 2.61 -0.22
N LEU A 391 8.19 1.47 -0.52
CA LEU A 391 7.86 0.20 0.14
C LEU A 391 8.09 0.25 1.65
N LYS A 392 9.22 0.82 2.10
CA LYS A 392 9.54 0.97 3.53
C LYS A 392 8.53 1.85 4.26
N VAL A 393 8.05 2.93 3.62
CA VAL A 393 6.97 3.78 4.16
C VAL A 393 5.69 2.97 4.32
N GLN A 394 5.32 2.15 3.33
CA GLN A 394 4.14 1.29 3.42
C GLN A 394 4.26 0.22 4.53
N GLN A 395 5.44 -0.40 4.67
CA GLN A 395 5.72 -1.37 5.73
C GLN A 395 5.63 -0.72 7.13
N SER A 396 6.22 0.46 7.29
CA SER A 396 6.21 1.22 8.55
C SER A 396 4.79 1.66 8.91
N THR A 397 4.04 2.15 7.92
CA THR A 397 2.63 2.54 8.08
C THR A 397 1.76 1.35 8.49
N PHE A 398 1.94 0.19 7.84
CA PHE A 398 1.25 -1.03 8.22
C PHE A 398 1.58 -1.44 9.66
N SER A 399 2.85 -1.43 10.02
CA SER A 399 3.35 -1.87 11.34
C SER A 399 2.89 -0.96 12.47
N LEU A 400 2.88 0.36 12.25
CA LEU A 400 2.41 1.36 13.21
C LEU A 400 0.93 1.14 13.57
N ASN A 401 0.10 0.89 12.54
CA ASN A 401 -1.34 0.70 12.70
C ASN A 401 -1.74 -0.73 13.06
N PHE A 402 -0.80 -1.67 13.05
CA PHE A 402 -1.04 -3.06 13.43
C PHE A 402 -1.29 -3.20 14.93
N PRO A 403 -2.27 -4.01 15.39
CA PRO A 403 -3.17 -4.87 14.59
C PRO A 403 -4.51 -4.22 14.21
N ASN A 404 -4.77 -2.97 14.58
CA ASN A 404 -6.08 -2.33 14.39
C ASN A 404 -6.48 -2.24 12.91
N ASN A 405 -5.52 -1.99 12.02
CA ASN A 405 -5.75 -2.00 10.58
C ASN A 405 -6.30 -3.35 10.06
N VAL A 406 -5.78 -4.46 10.57
CA VAL A 406 -6.22 -5.83 10.23
C VAL A 406 -7.55 -6.19 10.89
N ILE A 407 -7.79 -5.72 12.12
CA ILE A 407 -9.06 -5.96 12.82
C ILE A 407 -10.22 -5.25 12.12
N ASN A 408 -9.99 -4.02 11.68
CA ASN A 408 -11.01 -3.21 11.01
C ASN A 408 -11.20 -3.63 9.54
N ASP A 409 -10.13 -4.04 8.88
CA ASP A 409 -10.16 -4.56 7.51
C ASP A 409 -9.23 -5.78 7.36
N SER A 410 -9.80 -6.97 7.52
CA SER A 410 -9.05 -8.23 7.39
C SER A 410 -8.58 -8.50 5.96
N LYS A 411 -9.24 -7.89 4.96
CA LYS A 411 -8.83 -8.04 3.56
C LYS A 411 -7.51 -7.33 3.26
N LEU A 412 -7.09 -6.36 4.07
CA LEU A 412 -5.81 -5.66 3.92
C LEU A 412 -4.60 -6.61 3.85
N ILE A 413 -4.68 -7.77 4.51
CA ILE A 413 -3.64 -8.82 4.47
C ILE A 413 -3.56 -9.47 3.09
N PHE A 414 -4.71 -9.69 2.48
CA PHE A 414 -4.89 -10.46 1.24
C PHE A 414 -5.00 -9.56 0.00
N ASN A 415 -5.16 -8.25 0.18
CA ASN A 415 -5.49 -7.32 -0.89
C ASN A 415 -4.41 -7.31 -1.98
N THR A 416 -4.86 -7.56 -3.22
CA THR A 416 -4.07 -7.52 -4.45
C THR A 416 -3.70 -6.11 -4.87
N ASP A 417 -4.44 -5.10 -4.41
CA ASP A 417 -4.35 -3.70 -4.84
C ASP A 417 -3.28 -2.92 -4.08
N SER A 418 -2.30 -3.61 -3.51
CA SER A 418 -1.10 -2.94 -2.98
C SER A 418 -0.35 -2.35 -4.18
N THR A 419 -0.37 -1.03 -4.29
CA THR A 419 0.31 -0.27 -5.33
C THR A 419 1.39 0.59 -4.70
N THR A 420 2.52 0.75 -5.39
CA THR A 420 3.44 1.85 -5.11
C THR A 420 3.05 3.08 -5.92
N LYS A 421 3.70 4.20 -5.63
CA LYS A 421 3.64 5.41 -6.48
C LYS A 421 4.06 5.13 -7.94
N TYR A 422 4.82 4.07 -8.20
CA TYR A 422 5.39 3.75 -9.51
C TYR A 422 4.55 2.76 -10.32
N THR A 423 3.63 2.04 -9.66
CA THR A 423 2.73 1.08 -10.32
C THR A 423 1.91 1.72 -11.44
N SER A 424 1.53 2.99 -11.31
CA SER A 424 0.85 3.75 -12.38
C SER A 424 1.81 4.58 -13.25
N LYS A 425 2.89 5.11 -12.68
CA LYS A 425 3.80 6.02 -13.39
C LYS A 425 4.68 5.32 -14.44
N LEU A 426 5.18 4.13 -14.14
CA LEU A 426 6.07 3.40 -15.06
C LEU A 426 5.36 2.99 -16.37
N PRO A 427 4.11 2.48 -16.34
CA PRO A 427 3.33 2.27 -17.56
C PRO A 427 3.15 3.52 -18.43
N ASP A 428 2.92 4.68 -17.81
CA ASP A 428 2.81 5.95 -18.55
C ASP A 428 4.14 6.31 -19.22
N ARG A 429 5.28 6.14 -18.53
CA ARG A 429 6.61 6.32 -19.11
C ARG A 429 6.88 5.37 -20.29
N ILE A 430 6.47 4.11 -20.17
CA ILE A 430 6.58 3.12 -21.25
C ILE A 430 5.76 3.56 -22.47
N ASN A 431 4.55 4.10 -22.28
CA ASN A 431 3.71 4.60 -23.36
C ASN A 431 4.35 5.81 -24.06
N ASP A 432 4.85 6.79 -23.30
CA ASP A 432 5.57 7.96 -23.82
C ASP A 432 6.82 7.54 -24.63
N GLN A 433 7.55 6.56 -24.11
CA GLN A 433 8.75 6.02 -24.74
C GLN A 433 8.44 5.31 -26.07
N ASN A 434 7.38 4.49 -26.08
CA ASN A 434 6.89 3.85 -27.30
C ASN A 434 6.43 4.86 -28.35
N ALA A 435 5.77 5.94 -27.95
CA ALA A 435 5.36 7.02 -28.85
C ALA A 435 6.58 7.72 -29.47
N THR A 436 7.64 7.94 -28.68
CA THR A 436 8.90 8.54 -29.15
C THR A 436 9.60 7.62 -30.15
N ILE A 437 9.74 6.33 -29.85
CA ILE A 437 10.32 5.34 -30.76
C ILE A 437 9.53 5.29 -32.07
N LYS A 438 8.19 5.28 -32.01
CA LYS A 438 7.34 5.28 -33.20
C LYS A 438 7.57 6.52 -34.07
N SER A 439 7.62 7.72 -33.46
CA SER A 439 7.92 8.98 -34.17
C SER A 439 9.29 8.94 -34.87
N LEU A 440 10.31 8.38 -34.21
CA LEU A 440 11.64 8.20 -34.81
C LEU A 440 11.63 7.18 -35.95
N GLN A 441 10.88 6.07 -35.83
CA GLN A 441 10.72 5.08 -36.90
C GLN A 441 10.02 5.66 -38.12
N GLU A 442 9.01 6.50 -37.93
CA GLU A 442 8.32 7.22 -39.02
C GLU A 442 9.29 8.18 -39.74
N LYS A 443 10.10 8.93 -39.00
CA LYS A 443 11.16 9.79 -39.57
C LYS A 443 12.21 8.97 -40.34
N LEU A 444 12.63 7.84 -39.79
CA LEU A 444 13.59 6.93 -40.42
C LEU A 444 13.03 6.39 -41.75
N ALA A 445 11.76 5.99 -41.78
CA ALA A 445 11.10 5.53 -42.99
C ALA A 445 11.05 6.62 -44.08
N ALA A 446 10.70 7.86 -43.70
CA ALA A 446 10.67 8.99 -44.63
C ALA A 446 12.06 9.34 -45.20
N LEU A 447 13.12 9.28 -44.39
CA LEU A 447 14.49 9.49 -44.86
C LEU A 447 14.95 8.39 -45.82
N ASN A 448 14.65 7.13 -45.52
CA ASN A 448 14.97 6.01 -46.41
C ASN A 448 14.25 6.14 -47.75
N GLU A 449 12.98 6.56 -47.76
CA GLU A 449 12.23 6.81 -49.00
C GLU A 449 12.86 7.94 -49.81
N SER A 450 13.26 9.04 -49.16
CA SER A 450 13.95 10.17 -49.81
C SER A 450 15.30 9.75 -50.42
N LYS A 451 16.06 8.93 -49.69
CA LYS A 451 17.32 8.35 -50.19
C LYS A 451 17.07 7.48 -51.42
N ALA A 452 16.12 6.55 -51.35
CA ALA A 452 15.79 5.65 -52.46
C ALA A 452 15.38 6.42 -53.73
N LYS A 453 14.57 7.49 -53.60
CA LYS A 453 14.20 8.35 -54.73
C LYS A 453 15.41 9.04 -55.36
N LYS A 454 16.36 9.52 -54.56
CA LYS A 454 17.60 10.14 -55.08
C LYS A 454 18.53 9.12 -55.73
N GLU A 455 18.63 7.92 -55.20
CA GLU A 455 19.39 6.81 -55.80
C GLU A 455 18.80 6.36 -57.14
N GLU A 456 17.47 6.25 -57.23
CA GLU A 456 16.76 5.95 -58.47
C GLU A 456 17.03 7.05 -59.52
N TYR A 457 16.91 8.31 -59.13
CA TYR A 457 17.19 9.44 -60.00
C TYR A 457 18.65 9.49 -60.46
N LEU A 458 19.60 9.16 -59.57
CA LEU A 458 21.02 9.04 -59.90
C LEU A 458 21.26 7.93 -60.93
N GLN A 459 20.68 6.75 -60.75
CA GLN A 459 20.77 5.64 -61.71
C GLN A 459 20.17 6.04 -63.06
N GLN A 460 19.02 6.71 -63.06
CA GLN A 460 18.40 7.22 -64.27
C GLN A 460 19.32 8.21 -64.97
N TYR A 461 19.85 9.20 -64.25
CA TYR A 461 20.76 10.22 -64.78
C TYR A 461 22.01 9.60 -65.43
N GLU A 462 22.64 8.63 -64.75
CA GLU A 462 23.79 7.89 -65.28
C GLU A 462 23.44 7.07 -66.51
N SER A 463 22.26 6.44 -66.53
CA SER A 463 21.82 5.61 -67.67
C SER A 463 21.63 6.41 -68.96
N GLU A 464 21.31 7.71 -68.87
CA GLU A 464 21.01 8.56 -70.02
C GLU A 464 22.27 9.08 -70.73
N ASN A 465 23.46 8.93 -70.16
CA ASN A 465 24.76 9.40 -70.70
C ASN A 465 24.70 10.86 -71.21
N TRP A 466 24.38 11.79 -70.31
CA TRP A 466 24.35 13.21 -70.63
C TRP A 466 25.72 13.77 -71.03
N SER A 467 25.73 14.60 -72.07
CA SER A 467 26.88 15.34 -72.58
C SER A 467 26.46 16.74 -72.96
N PHE A 468 27.29 17.73 -72.62
CA PHE A 468 27.06 19.13 -72.94
C PHE A 468 28.07 19.58 -73.98
N VAL A 469 27.60 20.25 -75.03
CA VAL A 469 28.43 20.75 -76.12
C VAL A 469 28.33 22.26 -76.17
N VAL A 470 29.47 22.95 -76.05
CA VAL A 470 29.58 24.40 -76.21
C VAL A 470 30.30 24.71 -77.51
N GLN A 471 29.68 25.56 -78.33
CA GLN A 471 30.27 26.08 -79.56
C GLN A 471 30.54 27.58 -79.44
N ARG A 472 31.59 28.01 -80.15
CA ARG A 472 32.05 29.39 -80.25
C ARG A 472 32.29 29.77 -81.71
N ARG A 473 31.90 30.99 -82.08
CA ARG A 473 32.31 31.66 -83.33
C ARG A 473 32.77 33.11 -83.08
N PRO A 474 33.47 33.75 -84.02
CA PRO A 474 33.79 35.19 -83.93
C PRO A 474 32.53 36.05 -83.77
N GLY A 475 32.67 37.17 -83.05
CA GLY A 475 31.59 38.07 -82.64
C GLY A 475 30.83 38.70 -83.80
N ASP A 476 31.57 39.00 -84.87
CA ASP A 476 31.10 39.74 -86.04
C ASP A 476 30.71 38.81 -87.21
N SER A 477 30.77 37.48 -86.99
CA SER A 477 30.34 36.50 -87.99
C SER A 477 28.84 36.23 -87.87
N ASP A 478 28.14 36.40 -88.99
CA ASP A 478 26.76 35.98 -89.17
C ASP A 478 26.64 34.63 -89.90
N ASP A 479 27.76 34.03 -90.33
CA ASP A 479 27.79 32.76 -91.06
C ASP A 479 27.45 31.57 -90.12
N GLU A 480 26.55 30.70 -90.58
CA GLU A 480 26.11 29.52 -89.82
C GLU A 480 27.19 28.42 -89.76
N ASP A 481 28.19 28.45 -90.64
CA ASP A 481 29.25 27.44 -90.70
C ASP A 481 30.46 27.77 -89.80
N ASP A 482 30.54 28.97 -89.24
CA ASP A 482 31.68 29.45 -88.42
C ASP A 482 31.71 28.90 -86.97
N TRP A 483 30.75 28.06 -86.60
CA TRP A 483 30.68 27.50 -85.24
C TRP A 483 31.70 26.39 -84.99
N THR A 484 32.65 26.65 -84.09
CA THR A 484 33.64 25.66 -83.64
C THR A 484 33.28 25.09 -82.26
N THR A 485 33.44 23.77 -82.07
CA THR A 485 33.20 23.15 -80.76
C THR A 485 34.40 23.37 -79.85
N LYS A 486 34.18 23.99 -78.68
CA LYS A 486 35.23 24.33 -77.72
C LYS A 486 35.17 23.54 -76.42
N PHE A 487 33.99 23.01 -76.09
CA PHE A 487 33.83 22.13 -74.94
C PHE A 487 32.87 21.00 -75.26
N LYS A 488 33.26 19.80 -74.83
CA LYS A 488 32.39 18.63 -74.81
C LYS A 488 32.80 17.77 -73.62
N ASP A 489 31.91 17.70 -72.63
CA ASP A 489 32.13 16.86 -71.46
C ASP A 489 30.80 16.26 -70.99
N SER A 490 30.89 15.16 -70.26
CA SER A 490 29.78 14.59 -69.52
C SER A 490 29.65 15.28 -68.17
N ASP A 491 28.43 15.64 -67.80
CA ASP A 491 28.10 16.02 -66.41
C ASP A 491 28.77 17.33 -65.88
N LYS A 492 29.13 18.27 -66.75
CA LYS A 492 29.59 19.60 -66.34
C LYS A 492 28.62 20.71 -66.75
N GLY A 493 28.07 21.40 -65.76
CA GLY A 493 27.12 22.50 -65.95
C GLY A 493 27.76 23.85 -66.29
N LYS A 494 29.08 23.99 -66.14
CA LYS A 494 29.83 25.22 -66.48
C LYS A 494 31.17 24.90 -67.13
N TRP A 495 31.60 25.80 -68.00
CA TRP A 495 32.87 25.72 -68.72
C TRP A 495 33.50 27.11 -68.86
N VAL A 496 34.83 27.12 -68.95
CA VAL A 496 35.65 28.31 -69.03
C VAL A 496 36.37 28.31 -70.37
N ASP A 497 36.07 29.30 -71.20
CA ASP A 497 36.85 29.55 -72.41
C ASP A 497 38.16 30.25 -72.07
N LYS A 498 39.28 29.52 -72.18
CA LYS A 498 40.63 30.06 -71.96
C LYS A 498 41.32 30.47 -73.27
N GLU A 499 40.69 30.24 -74.42
CA GLU A 499 41.28 30.47 -75.75
C GLU A 499 40.69 31.73 -76.41
N VAL A 500 40.57 32.83 -75.66
CA VAL A 500 40.01 34.12 -76.12
C VAL A 500 41.09 35.19 -76.24
N GLU A 501 40.98 36.05 -77.24
CA GLU A 501 41.94 37.12 -77.53
C GLU A 501 41.42 38.49 -77.09
N LYS A 502 42.35 39.38 -76.68
CA LYS A 502 42.06 40.74 -76.25
C LYS A 502 41.50 41.58 -77.41
N GLY A 503 40.50 42.43 -77.14
CA GLY A 503 39.86 43.29 -78.16
C GLY A 503 38.85 42.57 -79.05
N SER A 504 38.81 41.23 -79.01
CA SER A 504 37.94 40.41 -79.85
C SER A 504 36.56 40.22 -79.23
N SER A 505 35.56 40.05 -80.09
CA SER A 505 34.19 39.65 -79.72
C SER A 505 33.97 38.19 -80.08
N TYR A 506 33.24 37.43 -79.25
CA TYR A 506 32.89 36.03 -79.49
C TYR A 506 31.40 35.78 -79.21
N GLN A 507 30.80 34.88 -79.98
CA GLN A 507 29.44 34.37 -79.77
C GLN A 507 29.48 32.92 -79.28
N TYR A 508 28.64 32.58 -78.29
CA TYR A 508 28.53 31.24 -77.70
C TYR A 508 27.12 30.68 -77.79
N ARG A 509 27.02 29.37 -78.03
CA ARG A 509 25.77 28.59 -77.90
C ARG A 509 26.05 27.23 -77.26
N ILE A 510 25.08 26.71 -76.53
CA ILE A 510 25.20 25.46 -75.76
C ILE A 510 24.04 24.54 -76.15
N LYS A 511 24.29 23.24 -76.20
CA LYS A 511 23.23 22.22 -76.27
C LYS A 511 23.55 21.04 -75.36
N ALA A 512 22.50 20.38 -74.87
CA ALA A 512 22.62 19.12 -74.17
C ALA A 512 22.35 17.95 -75.13
N LYS A 513 22.98 16.81 -74.89
CA LYS A 513 22.76 15.56 -75.62
C LYS A 513 22.77 14.39 -74.66
N ASN A 514 21.77 13.51 -74.76
CA ASN A 514 21.71 12.24 -74.06
C ASN A 514 21.44 11.10 -75.07
N LYS A 515 21.20 9.87 -74.59
CA LYS A 515 20.87 8.72 -75.46
C LYS A 515 19.57 8.90 -76.26
N LYS A 516 18.65 9.75 -75.80
CA LYS A 516 17.33 9.97 -76.40
C LYS A 516 17.31 11.07 -77.46
N GLY A 517 18.31 11.95 -77.48
CA GLY A 517 18.38 13.02 -78.47
C GLY A 517 19.30 14.17 -78.05
N SER A 518 19.29 15.24 -78.86
CA SER A 518 19.95 16.51 -78.54
C SER A 518 18.89 17.59 -78.33
N SER A 519 19.15 18.53 -77.43
CA SER A 519 18.33 19.73 -77.30
C SER A 519 18.56 20.66 -78.49
N GLU A 520 17.64 21.60 -78.67
CA GLU A 520 17.91 22.81 -79.42
C GLU A 520 19.08 23.58 -78.80
N TRP A 521 19.74 24.38 -79.62
CA TRP A 521 20.78 25.29 -79.15
C TRP A 521 20.15 26.39 -78.29
N THR A 522 20.86 26.80 -77.23
CA THR A 522 20.49 27.99 -76.48
C THR A 522 20.55 29.23 -77.37
N ARG A 523 19.85 30.29 -76.97
CA ARG A 523 20.03 31.62 -77.57
C ARG A 523 21.50 32.02 -77.51
N THR A 524 22.01 32.59 -78.60
CA THR A 524 23.39 33.06 -78.71
C THR A 524 23.69 34.18 -77.72
N ILE A 525 24.84 34.08 -77.06
CA ILE A 525 25.37 35.10 -76.14
C ILE A 525 26.65 35.68 -76.74
N THR A 526 26.70 37.00 -76.91
CA THR A 526 27.86 37.73 -77.44
C THR A 526 28.66 38.37 -76.30
N LYS A 527 29.98 38.25 -76.34
CA LYS A 527 30.88 38.86 -75.35
C LYS A 527 32.12 39.47 -76.03
N THR A 528 32.37 40.75 -75.75
CA THR A 528 33.56 41.49 -76.17
C THR A 528 34.58 41.56 -75.03
N ILE A 529 35.85 41.33 -75.36
CA ILE A 529 36.98 41.43 -74.43
C ILE A 529 37.58 42.85 -74.55
N GLY A 530 37.56 43.65 -73.48
CA GLY A 530 37.92 45.09 -73.49
C GLY A 530 39.42 45.41 -73.66
N ASP A 531 39.73 46.70 -73.86
CA ASP A 531 41.09 47.25 -74.05
C ASP A 531 41.60 48.02 -72.82
N ASP A 532 42.91 47.98 -72.55
CA ASP A 532 43.54 48.14 -71.23
C ASP A 532 43.79 49.60 -70.78
N ARG A 533 43.08 50.07 -69.74
CA ARG A 533 43.55 51.12 -68.82
C ARG A 533 42.99 50.89 -67.41
N LEU A 534 43.86 50.80 -66.41
CA LEU A 534 43.46 50.75 -65.00
C LEU A 534 42.77 52.08 -64.62
N SER A 535 41.56 51.98 -64.08
CA SER A 535 40.80 53.12 -63.59
C SER A 535 41.11 53.36 -62.11
N ALA A 536 41.53 54.59 -61.78
CA ALA A 536 41.86 55.00 -60.42
C ALA A 536 40.73 54.67 -59.43
N PRO A 537 41.04 54.21 -58.20
CA PRO A 537 40.02 54.01 -57.17
C PRO A 537 39.35 55.35 -56.82
N SER A 538 38.09 55.33 -56.42
CA SER A 538 37.35 56.57 -56.13
C SER A 538 36.66 56.56 -54.78
N ARG A 539 36.18 57.72 -54.33
CA ARG A 539 35.37 57.89 -53.11
C ARG A 539 36.02 57.28 -51.85
N LEU A 540 37.33 57.44 -51.70
CA LEU A 540 38.01 57.04 -50.47
C LEU A 540 37.43 57.82 -49.29
N VAL A 541 37.00 57.09 -48.26
CA VAL A 541 36.52 57.62 -46.99
C VAL A 541 37.21 56.87 -45.86
N VAL A 542 37.63 57.60 -44.82
CA VAL A 542 38.18 57.01 -43.61
C VAL A 542 37.19 57.27 -42.47
N LYS A 543 36.80 56.22 -41.75
CA LYS A 543 36.00 56.31 -40.52
C LYS A 543 36.83 55.86 -39.34
N ASN A 544 36.80 56.64 -38.27
CA ASN A 544 37.43 56.23 -37.02
C ASN A 544 36.53 55.23 -36.29
N GLU A 545 37.06 54.07 -35.94
CA GLU A 545 36.45 53.11 -35.02
C GLU A 545 37.13 53.22 -33.65
N LEU A 546 36.40 52.85 -32.58
CA LEU A 546 36.96 52.72 -31.23
C LEU A 546 38.18 51.77 -31.22
N ASN A 547 39.11 51.98 -30.28
CA ASN A 547 40.41 51.28 -30.14
C ASN A 547 41.50 51.67 -31.16
N PHE A 548 41.57 52.94 -31.57
CA PHE A 548 42.62 53.46 -32.46
C PHE A 548 42.71 52.72 -33.78
N ARG A 549 41.56 52.55 -34.44
CA ARG A 549 41.48 51.95 -35.77
C ARG A 549 40.87 52.93 -36.75
N ASN A 550 41.56 53.19 -37.85
CA ASN A 550 41.00 53.94 -38.96
C ASN A 550 40.60 52.95 -40.04
N LYS A 551 39.30 52.85 -40.31
CA LYS A 551 38.77 51.97 -41.34
C LYS A 551 38.49 52.74 -42.62
N LEU A 552 39.18 52.35 -43.67
CA LEU A 552 39.13 52.91 -45.00
C LEU A 552 38.12 52.15 -45.84
N TYR A 553 37.44 52.88 -46.72
CA TYR A 553 36.55 52.37 -47.75
C TYR A 553 36.80 53.15 -49.03
N TRP A 554 36.97 52.46 -50.14
CA TRP A 554 37.00 53.08 -51.47
C TRP A 554 36.08 52.33 -52.42
N ASN A 555 35.83 52.93 -53.58
CA ASN A 555 35.23 52.26 -54.71
C ASN A 555 36.34 51.74 -55.60
N ASP A 556 36.22 50.45 -55.88
CA ASP A 556 36.89 49.82 -56.98
C ASP A 556 36.27 50.29 -58.32
N ASN A 557 37.13 50.59 -59.28
CA ASN A 557 36.75 51.05 -60.61
C ASN A 557 37.45 50.24 -61.72
N SER A 558 38.36 49.34 -61.36
CA SER A 558 39.09 48.48 -62.31
C SER A 558 38.54 47.06 -62.22
N TYR A 559 38.87 46.20 -63.18
CA TYR A 559 38.53 44.76 -63.12
C TYR A 559 39.75 43.89 -63.44
N ASN A 560 40.92 44.51 -63.54
CA ASN A 560 42.15 43.99 -64.13
C ASN A 560 43.40 44.32 -63.29
N GLU A 561 43.20 44.78 -62.06
CA GLU A 561 44.22 44.98 -61.04
C GLU A 561 44.66 43.67 -60.39
N ASN A 562 45.90 43.63 -59.92
CA ASN A 562 46.43 42.56 -59.09
C ASN A 562 46.33 42.90 -57.60
N LYS A 563 46.40 44.19 -57.25
CA LYS A 563 46.40 44.69 -55.87
C LYS A 563 46.06 46.18 -55.79
N PHE A 564 45.69 46.63 -54.59
CA PHE A 564 45.65 48.04 -54.22
C PHE A 564 46.78 48.37 -53.26
N VAL A 565 47.40 49.52 -53.45
CA VAL A 565 48.44 50.07 -52.57
C VAL A 565 47.82 51.23 -51.78
N ILE A 566 47.89 51.15 -50.45
CA ILE A 566 47.41 52.19 -49.55
C ILE A 566 48.61 53.01 -49.10
N GLU A 567 48.59 54.30 -49.35
CA GLU A 567 49.58 55.22 -48.82
C GLU A 567 49.00 56.08 -47.69
N ARG A 568 49.87 56.40 -46.74
CA ARG A 568 49.54 57.23 -45.58
C ARG A 568 50.61 58.30 -45.37
N ARG A 569 50.17 59.49 -45.00
CA ARG A 569 51.00 60.52 -44.37
C ARG A 569 50.37 61.00 -43.07
N SER A 570 51.19 61.50 -42.16
CA SER A 570 50.73 61.95 -40.84
C SER A 570 51.19 63.36 -40.54
N LYS A 571 50.39 64.07 -39.75
CA LYS A 571 50.64 65.41 -39.25
C LYS A 571 50.56 65.39 -37.72
N ASN A 572 51.65 65.77 -37.06
CA ASN A 572 51.77 65.81 -35.60
C ASN A 572 51.35 67.20 -35.05
N SER A 573 51.66 67.48 -33.78
CA SER A 573 51.39 68.76 -33.11
C SER A 573 52.12 69.97 -33.70
N ASP A 574 53.20 69.77 -34.47
CA ASP A 574 54.02 70.83 -35.08
C ASP A 574 53.43 71.33 -36.42
N ASN A 575 52.26 70.81 -36.77
CA ASN A 575 51.44 71.22 -37.91
C ASN A 575 51.99 70.94 -39.33
N GLU A 576 53.11 70.23 -39.47
CA GLU A 576 53.69 69.83 -40.76
C GLU A 576 53.28 68.40 -41.18
N TRP A 577 53.16 68.14 -42.48
CA TRP A 577 52.85 66.81 -43.03
C TRP A 577 54.12 66.03 -43.35
N SER A 578 54.15 64.74 -43.01
CA SER A 578 55.17 63.82 -43.52
C SER A 578 54.99 63.54 -45.02
N ASP A 579 56.01 62.98 -45.65
CA ASP A 579 55.90 62.40 -46.99
C ASP A 579 54.89 61.24 -47.03
N TRP A 580 54.37 60.96 -48.22
CA TRP A 580 53.54 59.78 -48.49
C TRP A 580 54.42 58.53 -48.41
N ASN A 581 53.99 57.57 -47.60
CA ASN A 581 54.65 56.28 -47.48
C ASN A 581 53.62 55.16 -47.66
N ILE A 582 54.03 54.05 -48.28
CA ILE A 582 53.20 52.86 -48.39
C ILE A 582 52.92 52.33 -46.98
N LEU A 583 51.63 52.30 -46.64
CA LEU A 583 51.14 51.77 -45.39
C LEU A 583 50.99 50.25 -45.48
N ASP A 584 50.36 49.79 -46.56
CA ASP A 584 50.07 48.38 -46.82
C ASP A 584 49.63 48.15 -48.26
N GLU A 585 49.59 46.88 -48.66
CA GLU A 585 49.00 46.43 -49.92
C GLU A 585 47.89 45.42 -49.62
N VAL A 586 46.77 45.53 -50.33
CA VAL A 586 45.69 44.54 -50.27
C VAL A 586 45.53 43.87 -51.62
N ALA A 587 45.08 42.61 -51.60
CA ALA A 587 44.76 41.89 -52.82
C ALA A 587 43.75 42.67 -53.68
N SER A 588 43.69 42.32 -54.95
CA SER A 588 42.62 42.76 -55.85
C SER A 588 41.24 42.64 -55.20
N ASP A 589 40.32 43.52 -55.56
CA ASP A 589 38.89 43.42 -55.21
C ASP A 589 38.59 43.76 -53.75
N ILE A 590 39.62 44.00 -52.94
CA ILE A 590 39.49 44.49 -51.58
C ILE A 590 39.26 46.00 -51.65
N ASN A 591 38.10 46.43 -51.17
CA ASN A 591 37.67 47.83 -51.16
C ASN A 591 37.67 48.45 -49.76
N THR A 592 38.30 47.77 -48.79
CA THR A 592 38.38 48.19 -47.40
C THR A 592 39.70 47.81 -46.75
N TYR A 593 40.22 48.67 -45.87
CA TYR A 593 41.43 48.42 -45.10
C TYR A 593 41.29 48.99 -43.70
N THR A 594 41.90 48.37 -42.69
CA THR A 594 41.89 48.89 -41.31
C THR A 594 43.30 49.18 -40.85
N ASP A 595 43.62 50.46 -40.68
CA ASP A 595 44.87 50.91 -40.09
C ASP A 595 44.78 50.86 -38.56
N ASN A 596 45.41 49.85 -37.97
CA ASN A 596 45.48 49.63 -36.53
C ASN A 596 46.69 50.32 -35.87
N LYS A 597 47.54 51.01 -36.65
CA LYS A 597 48.79 51.62 -36.16
C LYS A 597 48.63 53.12 -35.87
N VAL A 598 47.40 53.63 -35.83
CA VAL A 598 47.13 55.04 -35.60
C VAL A 598 47.22 55.39 -34.11
N LYS A 599 47.66 56.61 -33.81
CA LYS A 599 47.78 57.12 -32.43
C LYS A 599 46.90 58.35 -32.26
N THR A 600 46.51 58.63 -31.02
CA THR A 600 45.90 59.91 -30.66
C THR A 600 46.87 61.06 -30.90
N ASN A 601 46.33 62.25 -31.16
CA ASN A 601 47.06 63.50 -31.41
C ASN A 601 47.75 63.61 -32.78
N TYR A 602 47.59 62.62 -33.66
CA TYR A 602 48.01 62.71 -35.06
C TYR A 602 46.80 62.86 -35.97
N THR A 603 46.98 63.61 -37.06
CA THR A 603 46.03 63.63 -38.19
C THR A 603 46.63 62.82 -39.32
N TYR A 604 45.89 61.86 -39.86
CA TYR A 604 46.34 60.98 -40.94
C TYR A 604 45.58 61.28 -42.22
N SER A 605 46.30 61.38 -43.35
CA SER A 605 45.73 61.39 -44.69
C SER A 605 46.07 60.09 -45.40
N TYR A 606 45.10 59.57 -46.15
CA TYR A 606 45.23 58.34 -46.93
C TYR A 606 44.89 58.61 -48.40
N ARG A 607 45.56 57.90 -49.31
CA ARG A 607 45.20 57.76 -50.73
C ARG A 607 45.45 56.31 -51.16
N VAL A 608 44.73 55.85 -52.18
CA VAL A 608 44.80 54.46 -52.66
C VAL A 608 44.91 54.46 -54.18
N PHE A 609 45.79 53.63 -54.74
CA PHE A 609 45.90 53.38 -56.18
C PHE A 609 45.97 51.86 -56.43
N CYS A 610 45.72 51.42 -57.67
CA CYS A 610 45.82 50.01 -58.03
C CYS A 610 47.00 49.73 -58.97
N ILE A 611 47.56 48.54 -58.87
CA ILE A 611 48.62 48.02 -59.74
C ILE A 611 48.10 46.76 -60.43
N GLY A 612 48.26 46.66 -61.74
CA GLY A 612 47.80 45.52 -62.54
C GLY A 612 48.45 45.44 -63.91
N MET A 613 48.74 44.22 -64.38
CA MET A 613 49.23 43.98 -65.76
C MET A 613 50.49 44.79 -66.17
N GLY A 614 51.31 45.21 -65.20
CA GLY A 614 52.52 46.00 -65.45
C GLY A 614 52.34 47.53 -65.40
N ASP A 615 51.11 48.02 -65.19
CA ASP A 615 50.77 49.45 -65.08
C ASP A 615 50.28 49.85 -63.66
N GLU A 616 50.33 51.15 -63.37
CA GLU A 616 49.84 51.79 -62.14
C GLU A 616 48.73 52.81 -62.48
N SER A 617 47.65 52.84 -61.69
CA SER A 617 46.60 53.85 -61.86
C SER A 617 46.96 55.18 -61.21
N ASP A 618 46.27 56.26 -61.61
CA ASP A 618 46.25 57.48 -60.80
C ASP A 618 45.71 57.19 -59.36
N PRO A 619 46.11 57.96 -58.34
CA PRO A 619 45.62 57.78 -56.97
C PRO A 619 44.20 58.31 -56.78
N SER A 620 43.50 57.74 -55.79
CA SER A 620 42.18 58.18 -55.36
C SER A 620 42.18 59.57 -54.70
N ASN A 621 40.99 60.08 -54.38
CA ASN A 621 40.88 61.29 -53.55
C ASN A 621 41.53 61.08 -52.17
N VAL A 622 42.09 62.14 -51.59
CA VAL A 622 42.69 62.09 -50.26
C VAL A 622 41.61 62.08 -49.18
N ALA A 623 41.66 61.12 -48.25
CA ALA A 623 40.76 61.04 -47.09
C ALA A 623 41.53 61.28 -45.79
N THR A 624 41.02 62.15 -44.91
CA THR A 624 41.70 62.55 -43.66
C THR A 624 40.91 62.09 -42.43
N SER A 625 41.62 61.58 -41.41
CA SER A 625 41.04 61.19 -40.12
C SER A 625 41.93 61.60 -38.94
N LYS A 626 41.31 61.98 -37.82
CA LYS A 626 41.97 62.28 -36.54
C LYS A 626 41.36 61.39 -35.45
N PRO A 627 42.03 60.30 -35.04
CA PRO A 627 41.55 59.45 -33.95
C PRO A 627 41.44 60.23 -32.64
N THR A 628 40.31 60.08 -31.94
CA THR A 628 40.06 60.69 -30.62
C THR A 628 39.61 59.64 -29.61
N ILE A 629 39.91 59.86 -28.32
CA ILE A 629 39.39 59.06 -27.20
C ILE A 629 38.23 59.82 -26.60
N ALA A 630 37.10 59.15 -26.40
CA ALA A 630 35.98 59.73 -25.65
C ALA A 630 36.34 59.82 -24.16
N ILE A 631 36.10 60.98 -23.54
CA ILE A 631 36.29 61.16 -22.10
C ILE A 631 35.25 60.34 -21.31
N PRO A 632 35.61 59.72 -20.17
CA PRO A 632 34.63 59.08 -19.28
C PRO A 632 33.60 60.07 -18.79
N SER A 633 32.40 59.57 -18.50
CA SER A 633 31.35 60.32 -17.80
C SER A 633 31.14 59.75 -16.41
N ILE A 634 30.98 60.60 -15.39
CA ILE A 634 30.66 60.15 -14.03
C ILE A 634 29.20 59.67 -14.02
N ARG A 635 28.95 58.49 -13.45
CA ARG A 635 27.63 57.87 -13.35
C ARG A 635 26.95 58.26 -12.04
N ASP A 636 27.65 58.08 -10.93
CA ASP A 636 27.14 58.38 -9.61
C ASP A 636 28.30 58.77 -8.68
N HIS A 637 28.01 59.59 -7.67
CA HIS A 637 29.02 59.96 -6.69
C HIS A 637 28.37 60.23 -5.34
N ASP A 638 28.84 59.51 -4.33
CA ASP A 638 28.41 59.69 -2.94
C ASP A 638 29.62 59.69 -2.02
N ALA A 639 29.54 60.45 -0.93
CA ALA A 639 30.62 60.53 0.06
C ALA A 639 30.07 60.53 1.48
N ASN A 640 30.80 59.85 2.38
CA ASN A 640 30.62 59.93 3.82
C ASN A 640 31.88 60.54 4.49
N ARG A 641 31.92 60.58 5.83
CA ARG A 641 33.02 61.22 6.59
C ARG A 641 34.37 60.51 6.53
N VAL A 642 34.44 59.30 5.97
CA VAL A 642 35.65 58.46 5.92
C VAL A 642 35.93 57.86 4.54
N SER A 643 34.99 57.92 3.59
CA SER A 643 35.17 57.44 2.22
C SER A 643 34.28 58.16 1.20
N THR A 644 34.70 58.15 -0.07
CA THR A 644 33.87 58.56 -1.22
C THR A 644 33.82 57.43 -2.23
N MET A 645 32.64 57.19 -2.79
CA MET A 645 32.42 56.32 -3.93
C MET A 645 32.24 57.21 -5.17
N LEU A 646 33.14 57.05 -6.14
CA LEU A 646 32.95 57.57 -7.49
C LEU A 646 32.65 56.38 -8.40
N ASP A 647 31.47 56.37 -8.99
CA ASP A 647 31.11 55.46 -10.06
C ASP A 647 31.16 56.23 -11.39
N TRP A 648 31.91 55.74 -12.36
CA TRP A 648 31.99 56.33 -13.70
C TRP A 648 31.62 55.30 -14.75
N TRP A 649 31.12 55.78 -15.88
CA TRP A 649 30.79 54.96 -17.02
C TRP A 649 31.50 55.46 -18.27
N TYR A 650 31.81 54.52 -19.14
CA TYR A 650 32.32 54.77 -20.48
C TYR A 650 31.30 54.27 -21.49
N ASP A 651 30.99 55.08 -22.49
CA ASP A 651 30.19 54.65 -23.61
C ASP A 651 31.06 53.84 -24.58
N PHE A 652 31.06 52.52 -24.42
CA PHE A 652 31.72 51.57 -25.32
C PHE A 652 30.81 51.14 -26.48
N VAL A 653 29.84 51.96 -26.93
CA VAL A 653 29.02 51.56 -28.08
C VAL A 653 29.94 51.29 -29.27
N TRP A 654 30.15 50.00 -29.55
CA TRP A 654 30.86 49.51 -30.72
C TRP A 654 29.95 49.74 -31.93
N THR A 655 29.86 50.99 -32.38
CA THR A 655 29.23 51.28 -33.66
C THR A 655 30.16 50.75 -34.74
N LYS A 656 29.87 49.55 -35.27
CA LYS A 656 30.53 49.06 -36.48
C LYS A 656 30.40 50.14 -37.53
N ALA A 657 31.52 50.75 -37.95
CA ALA A 657 31.49 51.72 -39.02
C ALA A 657 30.94 51.01 -40.26
N SER A 658 29.72 51.34 -40.62
CA SER A 658 29.07 50.78 -41.81
C SER A 658 29.45 51.66 -42.99
N ALA A 659 29.74 51.05 -44.15
CA ALA A 659 30.02 51.79 -45.37
C ALA A 659 28.87 52.77 -45.71
N PRO A 660 29.13 53.94 -46.33
CA PRO A 660 28.08 54.82 -46.84
C PRO A 660 27.13 54.04 -47.78
N ARG A 661 25.80 54.25 -47.69
CA ARG A 661 24.74 53.48 -48.39
C ARG A 661 24.77 53.47 -49.93
N ASN A 662 25.78 54.06 -50.57
CA ASN A 662 25.97 54.06 -52.03
C ASN A 662 27.30 53.41 -52.43
N GLN A 663 27.60 52.21 -51.92
CA GLN A 663 28.62 51.34 -52.50
C GLN A 663 28.06 50.70 -53.77
N LYS A 664 28.31 51.33 -54.92
CA LYS A 664 28.61 50.51 -56.10
C LYS A 664 30.07 50.09 -55.93
N SER A 665 30.29 49.00 -55.20
CA SER A 665 31.46 48.20 -55.50
C SER A 665 31.18 47.66 -56.89
N THR A 666 32.03 47.95 -57.88
CA THR A 666 32.18 46.96 -58.92
C THR A 666 32.54 45.67 -58.18
N ALA A 667 31.77 44.61 -58.42
CA ALA A 667 32.28 43.30 -58.08
C ALA A 667 33.47 43.14 -59.01
N ASN A 668 34.67 43.30 -58.49
CA ASN A 668 35.74 42.68 -59.18
C ASN A 668 35.53 41.18 -59.05
N GLY A 669 35.39 40.55 -60.20
CA GLY A 669 36.26 39.43 -60.41
C GLY A 669 37.61 40.01 -60.80
N THR A 670 38.62 39.83 -59.96
CA THR A 670 39.67 38.96 -60.46
C THR A 670 38.97 37.73 -60.97
N VAL A 671 38.95 37.57 -62.28
CA VAL A 671 38.97 36.23 -62.81
C VAL A 671 40.44 35.83 -62.70
N PRO A 672 40.91 35.18 -61.61
CA PRO A 672 41.96 34.20 -61.84
C PRO A 672 41.45 33.31 -62.98
N PRO A 673 42.26 32.88 -63.96
CA PRO A 673 41.75 32.18 -65.15
C PRO A 673 40.69 31.18 -64.69
N PHE A 674 39.40 31.42 -65.04
CA PHE A 674 38.29 30.89 -64.23
C PHE A 674 38.61 29.42 -63.84
N LYS A 675 38.76 29.16 -62.53
CA LYS A 675 39.13 27.81 -62.06
C LYS A 675 37.89 26.94 -62.16
N ASN A 676 38.06 25.75 -62.74
CA ASN A 676 36.98 24.77 -62.93
C ASN A 676 36.67 24.06 -61.59
N ASN A 677 36.25 24.80 -60.56
CA ASN A 677 36.12 24.31 -59.19
C ASN A 677 34.68 23.89 -58.83
N GLU A 678 33.94 23.38 -59.80
CA GLU A 678 32.54 22.98 -59.59
C GLU A 678 32.40 21.47 -59.52
N ILE A 679 31.66 21.05 -58.49
CA ILE A 679 31.15 19.70 -58.30
C ILE A 679 30.12 19.44 -59.40
N SER A 680 30.24 18.30 -60.08
CA SER A 680 29.28 17.85 -61.08
C SER A 680 27.89 17.60 -60.47
N PHE A 681 26.83 17.62 -61.29
CA PHE A 681 25.47 17.33 -60.80
C PHE A 681 25.37 15.94 -60.16
N LYS A 682 26.09 14.95 -60.72
CA LYS A 682 26.28 13.64 -60.09
C LYS A 682 26.90 13.75 -58.69
N SER A 683 27.97 14.53 -58.53
CA SER A 683 28.63 14.68 -57.23
C SER A 683 27.79 15.45 -56.21
N GLU A 684 26.94 16.38 -56.64
CA GLU A 684 25.94 17.03 -55.80
C GLU A 684 24.90 16.01 -55.30
N LEU A 685 24.35 15.17 -56.19
CA LEU A 685 23.44 14.08 -55.80
C LEU A 685 24.09 13.07 -54.84
N LEU A 686 25.35 12.69 -55.09
CA LEU A 686 26.10 11.79 -54.20
C LEU A 686 26.34 12.42 -52.82
N GLN A 687 26.61 13.73 -52.77
CA GLN A 687 26.74 14.44 -51.51
C GLN A 687 25.41 14.45 -50.73
N GLU A 688 24.29 14.75 -51.39
CA GLU A 688 22.96 14.71 -50.77
C GLU A 688 22.59 13.30 -50.25
N ILE A 689 22.94 12.24 -51.00
CA ILE A 689 22.75 10.85 -50.56
C ILE A 689 23.59 10.57 -49.31
N SER A 690 24.87 10.98 -49.30
CA SER A 690 25.75 10.82 -48.14
C SER A 690 25.24 11.58 -46.90
N GLU A 691 24.71 12.78 -47.08
CA GLU A 691 24.07 13.54 -46.01
C GLU A 691 22.82 12.82 -45.45
N LEU A 692 22.01 12.20 -46.31
CA LEU A 692 20.87 11.38 -45.89
C LEU A 692 21.33 10.12 -45.15
N GLU A 693 22.39 9.45 -45.59
CA GLU A 693 22.98 8.29 -44.91
C GLU A 693 23.44 8.62 -43.49
N ASN A 694 24.13 9.76 -43.32
CA ASN A 694 24.55 10.23 -42.01
C ASN A 694 23.35 10.51 -41.08
N LYS A 695 22.27 11.11 -41.61
CA LYS A 695 21.02 11.33 -40.85
C LYS A 695 20.33 10.02 -40.49
N ILE A 696 20.26 9.06 -41.42
CA ILE A 696 19.70 7.71 -41.19
C ILE A 696 20.48 6.99 -40.08
N ALA A 697 21.82 7.02 -40.13
CA ALA A 697 22.67 6.42 -39.11
C ALA A 697 22.44 7.08 -37.73
N SER A 698 22.39 8.41 -37.67
CA SER A 698 22.12 9.16 -36.44
C SER A 698 20.76 8.84 -35.82
N ILE A 699 19.68 8.77 -36.63
CA ILE A 699 18.35 8.35 -36.14
C ILE A 699 18.37 6.89 -35.71
N GLY A 700 19.06 6.01 -36.43
CA GLY A 700 19.23 4.60 -36.06
C GLY A 700 19.86 4.44 -34.67
N THR A 701 20.94 5.17 -34.40
CA THR A 701 21.57 5.20 -33.06
C THR A 701 20.61 5.75 -32.00
N SER A 702 19.84 6.79 -32.32
CA SER A 702 18.85 7.36 -31.39
C SER A 702 17.77 6.32 -31.04
N ILE A 703 17.21 5.61 -32.03
CA ILE A 703 16.23 4.54 -31.81
C ILE A 703 16.80 3.42 -30.92
N SER A 704 18.07 3.04 -31.11
CA SER A 704 18.72 2.03 -30.28
C SER A 704 18.75 2.44 -28.81
N LYS A 705 19.16 3.69 -28.52
CA LYS A 705 19.19 4.24 -27.16
C LYS A 705 17.79 4.30 -26.54
N GLU A 706 16.81 4.76 -27.30
CA GLU A 706 15.43 4.83 -26.81
C GLU A 706 14.84 3.43 -26.50
N LYS A 707 15.26 2.39 -27.24
CA LYS A 707 14.88 0.99 -26.95
C LYS A 707 15.54 0.45 -25.69
N GLU A 708 16.81 0.74 -25.47
CA GLU A 708 17.49 0.37 -24.21
C GLU A 708 16.80 1.01 -22.99
N LEU A 709 16.40 2.28 -23.12
CA LEU A 709 15.63 2.97 -22.08
C LEU A 709 14.24 2.34 -21.85
N LEU A 710 13.58 1.89 -22.94
CA LEU A 710 12.32 1.16 -22.85
C LEU A 710 12.48 -0.18 -22.10
N GLU A 711 13.53 -0.95 -22.40
CA GLU A 711 13.83 -2.21 -21.73
C GLU A 711 14.05 -2.01 -20.23
N MET A 712 14.76 -0.93 -19.84
CA MET A 712 14.92 -0.53 -18.44
C MET A 712 13.57 -0.21 -17.75
N TYR A 713 12.67 0.56 -18.38
CA TYR A 713 11.37 0.82 -17.76
C TYR A 713 10.52 -0.44 -17.61
N VAL A 714 10.60 -1.37 -18.57
CA VAL A 714 9.92 -2.67 -18.48
C VAL A 714 10.49 -3.50 -17.33
N SER A 715 11.81 -3.55 -17.15
CA SER A 715 12.42 -4.26 -16.02
C SER A 715 12.02 -3.66 -14.67
N LEU A 716 11.91 -2.32 -14.58
CA LEU A 716 11.45 -1.62 -13.37
C LEU A 716 9.99 -1.95 -13.02
N VAL A 717 9.11 -2.17 -14.00
CA VAL A 717 7.74 -2.63 -13.74
C VAL A 717 7.74 -4.01 -13.08
N ASP A 718 8.61 -4.91 -13.53
CA ASP A 718 8.72 -6.24 -12.93
C ASP A 718 9.41 -6.20 -11.55
N TYR A 719 10.35 -5.27 -11.35
CA TYR A 719 10.93 -4.97 -10.03
C TYR A 719 9.86 -4.46 -9.04
N ASP A 720 9.06 -3.47 -9.43
CA ASP A 720 7.95 -2.93 -8.61
C ASP A 720 6.98 -4.03 -8.19
N LYS A 721 6.57 -4.90 -9.12
CA LYS A 721 5.73 -6.07 -8.80
C LYS A 721 6.39 -7.02 -7.81
N SER A 722 7.70 -7.24 -7.93
CA SER A 722 8.46 -8.08 -6.99
C SER A 722 8.45 -7.47 -5.58
N GLN A 723 8.66 -6.15 -5.46
CA GLN A 723 8.61 -5.44 -4.18
C GLN A 723 7.21 -5.47 -3.54
N ILE A 724 6.16 -5.26 -4.34
CA ILE A 724 4.77 -5.43 -3.89
C ILE A 724 4.52 -6.85 -3.36
N ASN A 725 5.07 -7.88 -4.00
CA ASN A 725 4.96 -9.26 -3.52
C ASN A 725 5.71 -9.47 -2.18
N LEU A 726 6.87 -8.84 -1.99
CA LEU A 726 7.57 -8.85 -0.69
C LEU A 726 6.72 -8.20 0.41
N LEU A 727 6.06 -7.08 0.14
CA LEU A 727 5.11 -6.46 1.07
C LEU A 727 3.93 -7.39 1.41
N LYS A 728 3.41 -8.14 0.44
CA LYS A 728 2.37 -9.14 0.70
C LYS A 728 2.89 -10.25 1.63
N ILE A 729 4.07 -10.80 1.36
CA ILE A 729 4.71 -11.81 2.23
C ILE A 729 4.85 -11.27 3.65
N PHE A 730 5.34 -10.03 3.81
CA PHE A 730 5.46 -9.37 5.10
C PHE A 730 4.12 -9.31 5.85
N LYS A 731 3.03 -8.89 5.19
CA LYS A 731 1.69 -8.83 5.79
C LYS A 731 1.19 -10.23 6.21
N HIS A 732 1.39 -11.25 5.39
CA HIS A 732 1.03 -12.63 5.73
C HIS A 732 1.80 -13.14 6.95
N VAL A 733 3.11 -12.92 6.99
CA VAL A 733 3.98 -13.32 8.11
C VAL A 733 3.56 -12.61 9.39
N ALA A 734 3.33 -11.30 9.35
CA ALA A 734 2.86 -10.53 10.51
C ALA A 734 1.52 -11.06 11.06
N SER A 735 0.61 -11.44 10.16
CA SER A 735 -0.71 -12.00 10.52
C SER A 735 -0.59 -13.36 11.21
N LEU A 736 0.30 -14.24 10.73
CA LEU A 736 0.57 -15.53 11.36
C LEU A 736 1.18 -15.35 12.76
N PHE A 737 2.08 -14.39 12.95
CA PHE A 737 2.62 -14.05 14.27
C PHE A 737 1.54 -13.51 15.21
N ALA A 738 0.59 -12.70 14.74
CA ALA A 738 -0.55 -12.27 15.56
C ALA A 738 -1.43 -13.44 16.00
N ILE A 739 -1.67 -14.42 15.13
CA ILE A 739 -2.43 -15.63 15.49
C ILE A 739 -1.72 -16.39 16.62
N ILE A 740 -0.40 -16.56 16.52
CA ILE A 740 0.41 -17.19 17.57
C ILE A 740 0.33 -16.38 18.87
N PHE A 741 0.47 -15.05 18.79
CA PHE A 741 0.39 -14.16 19.94
C PHE A 741 -0.96 -14.28 20.66
N VAL A 742 -2.06 -14.20 19.91
CA VAL A 742 -3.42 -14.37 20.44
C VAL A 742 -3.59 -15.77 21.04
N ALA A 743 -3.07 -16.81 20.40
CA ALA A 743 -3.13 -18.17 20.94
C ALA A 743 -2.36 -18.32 22.25
N ILE A 744 -1.18 -17.69 22.39
CA ILE A 744 -0.38 -17.71 23.63
C ILE A 744 -1.15 -17.01 24.76
N PHE A 745 -1.51 -15.74 24.57
CA PHE A 745 -2.11 -14.94 25.65
C PHE A 745 -3.58 -15.33 25.93
N GLY A 746 -4.34 -15.61 24.88
CA GLY A 746 -5.68 -16.17 25.01
C GLY A 746 -5.65 -17.56 25.65
N GLY A 747 -4.66 -18.40 25.32
CA GLY A 747 -4.45 -19.70 25.96
C GLY A 747 -4.19 -19.58 27.46
N LEU A 748 -3.44 -18.56 27.90
CA LEU A 748 -3.23 -18.28 29.33
C LEU A 748 -4.56 -17.93 30.04
N ILE A 749 -5.37 -17.06 29.47
CA ILE A 749 -6.69 -16.71 30.04
C ILE A 749 -7.62 -17.93 30.06
N LEU A 750 -7.73 -18.64 28.94
CA LEU A 750 -8.57 -19.81 28.80
C LEU A 750 -8.14 -20.94 29.74
N SER A 751 -6.84 -21.11 30.01
CA SER A 751 -6.36 -22.12 30.96
C SER A 751 -6.95 -21.95 32.37
N VAL A 752 -7.06 -20.70 32.83
CA VAL A 752 -7.63 -20.34 34.14
C VAL A 752 -9.13 -20.58 34.12
N LEU A 753 -9.81 -20.16 33.04
CA LEU A 753 -11.25 -20.38 32.87
C LEU A 753 -11.60 -21.87 32.84
N TYR A 754 -10.91 -22.67 32.03
CA TYR A 754 -11.15 -24.10 31.93
C TYR A 754 -10.88 -24.81 33.26
N THR A 755 -9.82 -24.42 33.98
CA THR A 755 -9.56 -25.01 35.29
C THR A 755 -10.67 -24.70 36.30
N TYR A 756 -11.16 -23.47 36.30
CA TYR A 756 -12.27 -23.05 37.16
C TYR A 756 -13.58 -23.76 36.80
N PHE A 757 -13.98 -23.72 35.52
CA PHE A 757 -15.26 -24.26 35.06
C PHE A 757 -15.30 -25.80 35.12
N ALA A 758 -14.21 -26.49 34.78
CA ALA A 758 -14.16 -27.95 34.93
C ALA A 758 -14.37 -28.37 36.39
N LYS A 759 -13.79 -27.64 37.34
CA LYS A 759 -14.00 -27.88 38.78
C LYS A 759 -15.41 -27.53 39.24
N LEU A 760 -15.97 -26.42 38.75
CA LEU A 760 -17.34 -26.01 39.03
C LEU A 760 -18.33 -27.07 38.56
N TYR A 761 -18.19 -27.51 37.30
CA TYR A 761 -19.06 -28.52 36.73
C TYR A 761 -18.92 -29.87 37.44
N TYR A 762 -17.70 -30.30 37.77
CA TYR A 762 -17.50 -31.51 38.57
C TYR A 762 -18.22 -31.48 39.93
N LYS A 763 -18.04 -30.39 40.69
CA LYS A 763 -18.71 -30.24 42.00
C LYS A 763 -20.23 -30.12 41.86
N THR A 764 -20.70 -29.45 40.82
CA THR A 764 -22.14 -29.27 40.56
C THR A 764 -22.79 -30.58 40.10
N TYR A 765 -22.08 -31.37 39.29
CA TYR A 765 -22.54 -32.66 38.80
C TYR A 765 -22.77 -33.65 39.95
N THR A 766 -21.79 -33.74 40.86
CA THR A 766 -21.82 -34.59 42.07
C THR A 766 -22.72 -34.02 43.19
N LEU A 767 -23.11 -32.75 43.09
CA LEU A 767 -23.98 -32.11 44.09
C LEU A 767 -25.36 -32.77 44.09
N ARG A 768 -25.72 -33.33 45.27
CA ARG A 768 -27.00 -33.99 45.54
C ARG A 768 -27.32 -35.12 44.55
N GLU A 769 -26.29 -35.84 44.11
CA GLU A 769 -26.43 -36.95 43.14
C GLU A 769 -27.24 -38.13 43.69
N LYS A 770 -27.19 -38.35 45.01
CA LYS A 770 -27.89 -39.45 45.70
C LYS A 770 -29.20 -39.04 46.36
N ASP A 771 -29.56 -37.76 46.30
CA ASP A 771 -30.76 -37.25 46.95
C ASP A 771 -31.95 -37.39 46.01
N ASP A 772 -33.06 -37.94 46.51
CA ASP A 772 -34.34 -37.93 45.79
C ASP A 772 -34.81 -36.49 45.56
N TRP A 773 -35.64 -36.28 44.55
CA TRP A 773 -36.24 -34.96 44.30
C TRP A 773 -36.98 -34.51 45.57
N TYR A 774 -36.67 -33.31 46.07
CA TYR A 774 -37.24 -32.80 47.32
C TYR A 774 -38.77 -32.77 47.30
N PHE A 775 -39.38 -32.54 46.14
CA PHE A 775 -40.83 -32.66 45.98
C PHE A 775 -41.33 -34.09 46.20
N ILE A 776 -40.60 -35.11 45.74
CA ILE A 776 -40.91 -36.54 45.96
C ILE A 776 -40.72 -36.90 47.44
N THR A 777 -39.66 -36.43 48.09
CA THR A 777 -39.48 -36.66 49.54
C THR A 777 -40.62 -36.04 50.34
N LEU A 778 -41.03 -34.81 50.00
CA LEU A 778 -42.18 -34.15 50.62
C LEU A 778 -43.52 -34.87 50.36
N ILE A 779 -43.73 -35.40 49.14
CA ILE A 779 -44.91 -36.23 48.84
C ILE A 779 -44.88 -37.53 49.64
N ASN A 780 -43.72 -38.17 49.75
CA ASN A 780 -43.56 -39.42 50.51
C ASN A 780 -43.77 -39.19 52.00
N GLU A 781 -43.29 -38.08 52.56
CA GLU A 781 -43.58 -37.63 53.93
C GLU A 781 -45.08 -37.40 54.13
N ALA A 782 -45.73 -36.65 53.22
CA ALA A 782 -47.17 -36.41 53.27
C ALA A 782 -47.99 -37.71 53.11
N LYS A 783 -47.50 -38.66 52.31
CA LYS A 783 -48.13 -39.98 52.11
C LYS A 783 -47.93 -40.89 53.32
N ALA A 784 -46.80 -40.78 54.02
CA ALA A 784 -46.54 -41.51 55.26
C ALA A 784 -47.49 -41.06 56.39
N GLU A 785 -47.89 -39.78 56.41
CA GLU A 785 -48.96 -39.30 57.29
C GLU A 785 -50.35 -39.78 56.83
N ASN A 786 -50.61 -39.89 55.51
CA ASN A 786 -51.85 -40.48 54.98
C ASN A 786 -51.73 -40.99 53.51
N ASN A 787 -51.94 -42.30 53.31
CA ASN A 787 -51.65 -43.02 52.06
C ASN A 787 -52.36 -42.53 50.78
N ASN A 788 -53.54 -41.90 50.88
CA ASN A 788 -54.39 -41.54 49.72
C ASN A 788 -54.51 -40.02 49.46
N GLN A 789 -53.89 -39.15 50.28
CA GLN A 789 -54.21 -37.72 50.31
C GLN A 789 -53.53 -36.83 49.26
N PRO A 790 -52.21 -36.91 48.98
CA PRO A 790 -51.57 -35.96 48.08
C PRO A 790 -52.13 -36.02 46.65
N LEU A 791 -52.51 -37.21 46.16
CA LEU A 791 -53.10 -37.36 44.82
C LEU A 791 -54.48 -36.70 44.71
N LEU A 792 -55.34 -36.82 45.74
CA LEU A 792 -56.69 -36.27 45.73
C LEU A 792 -56.65 -34.73 45.80
N GLY A 793 -55.79 -34.19 46.67
CA GLY A 793 -55.61 -32.74 46.83
C GLY A 793 -55.13 -32.06 45.54
N PHE A 794 -54.06 -32.57 44.93
CA PHE A 794 -53.52 -32.00 43.68
C PHE A 794 -54.49 -32.15 42.50
N THR A 795 -55.18 -33.29 42.37
CA THR A 795 -56.15 -33.49 41.27
C THR A 795 -57.37 -32.59 41.43
N LEU A 796 -57.92 -32.43 42.65
CA LEU A 796 -59.05 -31.54 42.88
C LEU A 796 -58.66 -30.07 42.72
N LEU A 797 -57.48 -29.64 43.19
CA LEU A 797 -56.99 -28.27 42.98
C LEU A 797 -56.72 -27.98 41.50
N LEU A 798 -56.23 -28.95 40.74
CA LEU A 798 -56.04 -28.83 39.30
C LEU A 798 -57.39 -28.76 38.57
N ILE A 799 -58.39 -29.54 38.99
CA ILE A 799 -59.77 -29.48 38.47
C ILE A 799 -60.42 -28.14 38.86
N LEU A 800 -60.28 -27.65 40.10
CA LEU A 800 -60.77 -26.35 40.56
C LEU A 800 -60.07 -25.18 39.85
N SER A 801 -58.77 -25.29 39.60
CA SER A 801 -57.98 -24.37 38.79
C SER A 801 -58.50 -24.34 37.35
N LEU A 802 -58.66 -25.50 36.71
CA LEU A 802 -59.23 -25.65 35.37
C LEU A 802 -60.69 -25.17 35.29
N LEU A 803 -61.49 -25.32 36.34
CA LEU A 803 -62.86 -24.79 36.44
C LEU A 803 -62.87 -23.27 36.61
N SER A 804 -61.95 -22.72 37.41
CA SER A 804 -61.82 -21.26 37.63
C SER A 804 -61.23 -20.52 36.42
N THR A 805 -60.35 -21.18 35.66
CA THR A 805 -59.81 -20.66 34.40
C THR A 805 -60.72 -20.98 33.23
N GLY A 806 -61.48 -22.08 33.29
CA GLY A 806 -62.50 -22.47 32.33
C GLY A 806 -63.67 -21.50 32.30
N SER A 807 -64.11 -20.94 33.44
CA SER A 807 -65.12 -19.86 33.44
C SER A 807 -64.59 -18.57 32.80
N ALA A 808 -63.32 -18.23 33.03
CA ALA A 808 -62.67 -17.08 32.38
C ALA A 808 -62.39 -17.27 30.88
N LEU A 809 -62.29 -18.52 30.41
CA LEU A 809 -62.17 -18.89 28.99
C LEU A 809 -63.53 -18.99 28.30
N LEU A 810 -64.58 -19.43 29.00
CA LEU A 810 -65.96 -19.49 28.51
C LEU A 810 -66.60 -18.10 28.40
N ASP A 811 -66.33 -17.18 29.33
CA ASP A 811 -66.76 -15.77 29.22
C ASP A 811 -66.07 -15.00 28.07
N LYS A 812 -64.96 -15.55 27.52
CA LYS A 812 -64.25 -14.98 26.37
C LYS A 812 -64.55 -15.67 25.03
N LEU A 813 -65.37 -16.72 25.03
CA LEU A 813 -65.79 -17.45 23.82
C LEU A 813 -67.28 -17.22 23.54
N ASP A 814 -67.62 -15.97 23.25
CA ASP A 814 -68.90 -15.57 22.65
C ASP A 814 -68.91 -15.94 21.15
N ILE A 815 -68.81 -17.24 20.83
CA ILE A 815 -68.80 -17.76 19.45
C ILE A 815 -70.23 -18.07 18.96
N LEU A 816 -71.27 -17.88 19.78
CA LEU A 816 -72.66 -18.04 19.34
C LEU A 816 -73.25 -16.79 18.66
N SER A 817 -72.57 -15.63 18.69
CA SER A 817 -72.99 -14.42 17.94
C SER A 817 -72.29 -14.28 16.58
N MET A 818 -71.50 -15.27 16.16
CA MET A 818 -70.80 -15.29 14.86
C MET A 818 -71.30 -16.41 13.93
N ILE A 819 -72.36 -17.13 14.34
CA ILE A 819 -73.12 -18.08 13.51
C ILE A 819 -74.63 -17.88 13.74
N ILE A 820 -75.11 -16.66 13.51
CA ILE A 820 -76.42 -16.22 12.97
C ILE A 820 -76.11 -14.94 12.19
#